data_AF-C1DZ30-F1
#
_entry.id   AF-C1DZ30-F1
#
_cell.length_a   1.000
_cell.length_b   1.000
_cell.length_c   1.000
_cell.angle_alpha   90.00
_cell.angle_beta   90.00
_cell.angle_gamma   90.00
#
_symmetry.space_group_name_H-M   'P 1'
#
loop_
_entity.id
_entity.type
_entity.pdbx_description
1 polymer ?
#
loop_
_entity_poly.entity_id
_entity_poly.type
_entity_poly.pdbx_seq_one_letter_code
_entity_poly.pdbx_strand_id
1 'polypeptide(L)'
;MGGKANEHDGGDHMKDAGIGLPATGASVVTFPSFTLDCGETLRDVQVAYSTYGALCASRDNGVVVGHSLTSNSVVHEWWGEMMGDGDRFAIDVAADFVVCVNYLGSPYGTTSPVVRDPRKSDGGWYGPDFPSPCTIRDNVRLQRMLLDHLGVRRLKMAIGGSMGCMLALEWGATYPEYVDSLCLIAGCGRHPDWAIGIGEVERFAVMAGEGWNGGDYDPSDPPKGGLAAARMTAMLTYRAPRSIDERFNRDLAGGDVRRRPSAEDEIAVRTHKNPAAVASLPFYDVENYLRYQGKKFTRRFDPNCYVQLTLTLDTHDVSAGRGAYHDVLASLTHKTMVVGITSDVLYPYHLQEELVRHMPNAEMYTIDSPHGHDAFLLEIDGLNAAIADWRRRTRPKSVEAGRGDDALHRELGAAETWDFLEVCPPVTQPYGVVDAKFVADVRALLSLSSKGESIDANREGPSANGHPSSRVLRGAEAVGEYAGDMGHHARHPPDLVVLPTTTEEVAAVVRLCYVRRVPIVPRGAGTGLEGGCVAYRGGVVIDTCLMKRISCVDGEQLAVVGAGVLKNELNKFLEPLGLIFGPDPSSNPSIGGMASTGGSGMSTLKYGTSKENVRSMTVVTPTGRVIRTRQPVRKSSTGYELNSLYLGAEGTLGVITELVVRLFPRPKVRCGAVVVFPDVRAAATTVVDAVRANLGTLLRCELMNDEGIKVTNVVFKTQLATAPTLFLEFVGNTREGAEGDWRVMLGMAQKNGAKTWRFAASGEELDELWDARRGCYLGAMRYRGLMAGDPRRKESVYVGDVCVPTSRLAECVALTEADFKAAGFPCVMCAHISDGNFHCLIPYAPEEEERLMALNDKVIARAIGMGGAASGEHGVGIGKIKHVCWEHGPFHVDCQRRLKRALDPRMIMNPGKIFTPEQSEEERRARHRHMGGPSTSKL
;
A
#
# COMPACT_ATOMS: atom_id res chain seq x y z
N MET A 1 -14.69 0.63 -36.13
CA MET A 1 -15.71 1.69 -36.18
C MET A 1 -15.92 2.17 -34.76
N GLY A 2 -15.34 3.31 -34.40
CA GLY A 2 -15.40 3.87 -33.05
C GLY A 2 -16.66 4.69 -32.85
N GLY A 3 -17.46 4.31 -31.87
CA GLY A 3 -18.45 5.17 -31.22
C GLY A 3 -18.09 5.22 -29.73
N LYS A 4 -17.90 6.42 -29.19
CA LYS A 4 -17.68 6.62 -27.74
C LYS A 4 -18.88 6.04 -26.99
N ALA A 5 -18.66 5.02 -26.18
CA ALA A 5 -19.62 4.58 -25.19
C ALA A 5 -19.79 5.70 -24.16
N ASN A 6 -21.03 6.10 -23.88
CA ASN A 6 -21.33 6.98 -22.76
C ASN A 6 -20.96 6.25 -21.46
N GLU A 7 -20.00 6.77 -20.70
CA GLU A 7 -19.43 6.21 -19.46
C GLU A 7 -20.42 6.13 -18.26
N HIS A 8 -21.74 6.15 -18.46
CA HIS A 8 -22.72 6.24 -17.36
C HIS A 8 -23.97 5.33 -17.47
N ASP A 9 -24.02 4.35 -18.38
CA ASP A 9 -25.17 3.43 -18.48
C ASP A 9 -24.99 2.20 -17.56
N GLY A 10 -25.19 2.42 -16.26
CA GLY A 10 -25.05 1.37 -15.24
C GLY A 10 -26.13 0.29 -15.35
N GLY A 11 -25.77 -0.87 -15.91
CA GLY A 11 -26.41 -2.17 -15.63
C GLY A 11 -26.91 -2.98 -16.83
N ASP A 12 -26.87 -2.46 -18.06
CA ASP A 12 -27.36 -3.20 -19.24
C ASP A 12 -26.52 -2.93 -20.50
N HIS A 13 -25.46 -3.73 -20.67
CA HIS A 13 -24.46 -3.62 -21.74
C HIS A 13 -24.87 -4.33 -23.04
N MET A 14 -26.04 -4.97 -23.07
CA MET A 14 -26.47 -5.83 -24.18
C MET A 14 -27.17 -5.05 -25.29
N LYS A 15 -26.91 -5.42 -26.55
CA LYS A 15 -27.63 -4.90 -27.72
C LYS A 15 -29.02 -5.55 -27.82
N ASP A 16 -29.94 -4.89 -28.51
CA ASP A 16 -31.27 -5.44 -28.79
C ASP A 16 -31.16 -6.72 -29.64
N ALA A 17 -31.21 -7.88 -28.99
CA ALA A 17 -31.37 -9.18 -29.65
C ALA A 17 -32.86 -9.49 -29.80
N GLY A 18 -33.26 -10.05 -30.95
CA GLY A 18 -34.64 -10.49 -31.14
C GLY A 18 -35.01 -11.60 -30.16
N ILE A 19 -36.11 -11.43 -29.42
CA ILE A 19 -36.64 -12.46 -28.50
C ILE A 19 -36.94 -13.73 -29.29
N GLY A 20 -36.47 -14.88 -28.78
CA GLY A 20 -36.62 -16.18 -29.42
C GLY A 20 -35.60 -16.49 -30.53
N LEU A 21 -34.70 -15.55 -30.83
CA LEU A 21 -33.64 -15.73 -31.83
C LEU A 21 -32.27 -15.86 -31.15
N PRO A 22 -31.31 -16.59 -31.76
CA PRO A 22 -29.93 -16.57 -31.29
C PRO A 22 -29.37 -15.15 -31.39
N ALA A 23 -28.54 -14.78 -30.41
CA ALA A 23 -27.82 -13.52 -30.44
C ALA A 23 -26.95 -13.40 -31.70
N THR A 24 -26.72 -12.17 -32.17
CA THR A 24 -25.95 -11.94 -33.40
C THR A 24 -24.53 -12.49 -33.25
N GLY A 25 -24.14 -13.45 -34.10
CA GLY A 25 -22.84 -14.11 -34.03
C GLY A 25 -22.83 -15.44 -33.27
N ALA A 26 -23.97 -15.87 -32.70
CA ALA A 26 -24.12 -17.21 -32.16
C ALA A 26 -24.44 -18.24 -33.27
N SER A 27 -23.92 -19.46 -33.09
CA SER A 27 -24.30 -20.65 -33.86
C SER A 27 -25.39 -21.42 -33.14
N VAL A 28 -26.16 -22.22 -33.86
CA VAL A 28 -27.20 -23.09 -33.30
C VAL A 28 -26.98 -24.51 -33.79
N VAL A 29 -27.05 -25.47 -32.88
CA VAL A 29 -27.15 -26.91 -33.20
C VAL A 29 -28.45 -27.45 -32.63
N THR A 30 -29.06 -28.40 -33.33
CA THR A 30 -30.27 -29.08 -32.87
C THR A 30 -29.94 -30.52 -32.51
N PHE A 31 -30.25 -30.92 -31.29
CA PHE A 31 -30.16 -32.29 -30.83
C PHE A 31 -31.54 -32.97 -30.88
N PRO A 32 -31.64 -34.26 -31.25
CA PRO A 32 -32.94 -34.93 -31.37
C PRO A 32 -33.75 -34.93 -30.06
N SER A 33 -33.09 -35.08 -28.93
CA SER A 33 -33.73 -35.12 -27.62
C SER A 33 -32.76 -34.82 -26.48
N PHE A 34 -33.30 -34.35 -25.36
CA PHE A 34 -32.59 -34.18 -24.09
C PHE A 34 -33.52 -34.45 -22.91
N THR A 35 -33.11 -35.29 -21.96
CA THR A 35 -33.91 -35.64 -20.77
C THR A 35 -33.47 -34.84 -19.57
N LEU A 36 -34.43 -34.16 -18.94
CA LEU A 36 -34.23 -33.29 -17.79
C LEU A 36 -34.19 -34.09 -16.48
N ASP A 37 -33.72 -33.47 -15.40
CA ASP A 37 -33.71 -34.07 -14.06
C ASP A 37 -35.12 -34.37 -13.53
N CYS A 38 -36.13 -33.63 -13.98
CA CYS A 38 -37.53 -33.92 -13.67
C CYS A 38 -38.09 -35.16 -14.42
N GLY A 39 -37.30 -35.77 -15.32
CA GLY A 39 -37.68 -36.93 -16.12
C GLY A 39 -38.36 -36.59 -17.45
N GLU A 40 -38.74 -35.33 -17.67
CA GLU A 40 -39.29 -34.90 -18.96
C GLU A 40 -38.23 -34.91 -20.06
N THR A 41 -38.64 -35.24 -21.28
CA THR A 41 -37.74 -35.27 -22.45
C THR A 41 -38.16 -34.22 -23.47
N LEU A 42 -37.29 -33.24 -23.65
CA LEU A 42 -37.38 -32.26 -24.73
C LEU A 42 -37.02 -32.93 -26.05
N ARG A 43 -37.68 -32.52 -27.14
CA ARG A 43 -37.39 -32.95 -28.52
C ARG A 43 -36.94 -31.76 -29.34
N ASP A 44 -36.15 -32.02 -30.38
CA ASP A 44 -35.61 -31.00 -31.30
C ASP A 44 -34.96 -29.83 -30.54
N VAL A 45 -34.07 -30.19 -29.61
CA VAL A 45 -33.47 -29.28 -28.63
C VAL A 45 -32.44 -28.40 -29.33
N GLN A 46 -32.81 -27.13 -29.54
CA GLN A 46 -31.95 -26.10 -30.07
C GLN A 46 -31.00 -25.63 -28.98
N VAL A 47 -29.71 -25.54 -29.31
CA VAL A 47 -28.66 -25.07 -28.41
C VAL A 47 -27.89 -23.98 -29.14
N ALA A 48 -28.04 -22.76 -28.65
CA ALA A 48 -27.31 -21.60 -29.14
C ALA A 48 -25.99 -21.44 -28.40
N TYR A 49 -24.90 -21.23 -29.12
CA TYR A 49 -23.56 -21.14 -28.56
C TYR A 49 -22.66 -20.23 -29.39
N SER A 50 -21.55 -19.78 -28.81
CA SER A 50 -20.46 -19.15 -29.55
C SER A 50 -19.13 -19.81 -29.21
N THR A 51 -18.19 -19.73 -30.15
CA THR A 51 -16.84 -20.27 -30.00
C THR A 51 -15.79 -19.25 -30.35
N TYR A 52 -14.67 -19.27 -29.64
CA TYR A 52 -13.50 -18.43 -29.90
C TYR A 52 -12.21 -19.26 -29.82
N GLY A 53 -11.19 -18.83 -30.55
CA GLY A 53 -9.94 -19.58 -30.65
C GLY A 53 -10.08 -20.88 -31.44
N ALA A 54 -9.08 -21.77 -31.30
CA ALA A 54 -9.02 -23.04 -32.03
C ALA A 54 -8.82 -24.23 -31.09
N LEU A 55 -9.59 -25.30 -31.34
CA LEU A 55 -9.41 -26.57 -30.65
C LEU A 55 -8.11 -27.23 -31.10
N CYS A 56 -7.20 -27.48 -30.16
CA CYS A 56 -5.91 -28.09 -30.45
C CYS A 56 -6.05 -29.58 -30.82
N ALA A 57 -4.98 -30.19 -31.35
CA ALA A 57 -5.00 -31.59 -31.79
C ALA A 57 -5.32 -32.60 -30.68
N SER A 58 -4.88 -32.34 -29.43
CA SER A 58 -5.22 -33.15 -28.24
C SER A 58 -6.65 -32.93 -27.76
N ARG A 59 -7.29 -31.82 -28.19
CA ARG A 59 -8.66 -31.42 -27.86
C ARG A 59 -8.90 -31.18 -26.36
N ASP A 60 -7.86 -30.84 -25.63
CA ASP A 60 -7.84 -30.63 -24.17
C ASP A 60 -7.64 -29.16 -23.77
N ASN A 61 -7.69 -28.23 -24.71
CA ASN A 61 -7.59 -26.78 -24.46
C ASN A 61 -8.94 -26.07 -24.35
N GLY A 62 -10.01 -26.79 -23.97
CA GLY A 62 -11.35 -26.20 -23.87
C GLY A 62 -11.49 -25.27 -22.66
N VAL A 63 -12.24 -24.18 -22.81
CA VAL A 63 -12.70 -23.33 -21.71
C VAL A 63 -14.19 -23.11 -21.87
N VAL A 64 -14.99 -23.41 -20.83
CA VAL A 64 -16.42 -23.14 -20.84
C VAL A 64 -16.72 -21.87 -20.06
N VAL A 65 -17.48 -20.96 -20.66
CA VAL A 65 -17.88 -19.69 -20.06
C VAL A 65 -19.38 -19.71 -19.79
N GLY A 66 -19.76 -19.51 -18.52
CA GLY A 66 -21.14 -19.30 -18.08
C GLY A 66 -21.47 -17.81 -18.02
N HIS A 67 -22.47 -17.38 -18.79
CA HIS A 67 -23.00 -16.02 -18.75
C HIS A 67 -23.94 -15.79 -17.55
N SER A 68 -24.13 -14.53 -17.16
CA SER A 68 -25.08 -14.13 -16.11
C SER A 68 -26.54 -14.33 -16.55
N LEU A 69 -27.47 -14.34 -15.59
CA LEU A 69 -28.91 -14.63 -15.78
C LEU A 69 -29.53 -14.01 -17.05
N THR A 70 -29.28 -12.73 -17.29
CA THR A 70 -29.95 -11.95 -18.35
C THR A 70 -29.05 -11.65 -19.55
N SER A 71 -27.93 -12.34 -19.67
CA SER A 71 -26.97 -12.23 -20.79
C SER A 71 -27.19 -13.33 -21.84
N ASN A 72 -26.31 -13.44 -22.83
CA ASN A 72 -26.38 -14.40 -23.93
C ASN A 72 -25.03 -15.10 -24.17
N SER A 73 -25.00 -16.04 -25.13
CA SER A 73 -23.81 -16.83 -25.45
C SER A 73 -22.67 -16.05 -26.12
N VAL A 74 -22.83 -14.79 -26.50
CA VAL A 74 -21.84 -14.00 -27.26
C VAL A 74 -20.96 -13.19 -26.29
N VAL A 75 -19.87 -13.82 -25.85
CA VAL A 75 -19.06 -13.32 -24.71
C VAL A 75 -18.52 -11.91 -24.91
N HIS A 76 -18.11 -11.56 -26.14
CA HIS A 76 -17.52 -10.24 -26.40
C HIS A 76 -18.50 -9.06 -26.25
N GLU A 77 -19.81 -9.29 -26.15
CA GLU A 77 -20.79 -8.23 -25.89
C GLU A 77 -20.76 -7.73 -24.44
N TRP A 78 -20.31 -8.56 -23.49
CA TRP A 78 -20.37 -8.27 -22.06
C TRP A 78 -19.06 -8.49 -21.31
N TRP A 79 -18.13 -9.31 -21.83
CA TRP A 79 -16.78 -9.54 -21.30
C TRP A 79 -15.70 -9.43 -22.40
N GLY A 80 -15.93 -8.61 -23.43
CA GLY A 80 -14.98 -8.42 -24.52
C GLY A 80 -13.58 -7.97 -24.07
N GLU A 81 -13.49 -7.16 -23.02
CA GLU A 81 -12.22 -6.67 -22.47
C GLU A 81 -11.42 -7.76 -21.73
N MET A 82 -12.08 -8.82 -21.27
CA MET A 82 -11.45 -9.98 -20.64
C MET A 82 -10.93 -11.00 -21.66
N MET A 83 -11.24 -10.80 -22.94
CA MET A 83 -10.90 -11.70 -24.04
C MET A 83 -9.82 -11.09 -24.94
N GLY A 84 -8.81 -11.88 -25.27
CA GLY A 84 -7.85 -11.49 -26.29
C GLY A 84 -6.69 -12.46 -26.41
N ASP A 85 -5.71 -12.10 -27.24
CA ASP A 85 -4.56 -12.94 -27.52
C ASP A 85 -3.50 -12.80 -26.41
N GLY A 86 -3.13 -13.94 -25.82
CA GLY A 86 -2.03 -14.06 -24.87
C GLY A 86 -2.45 -14.11 -23.41
N ASP A 87 -1.47 -14.43 -22.57
CA ASP A 87 -1.63 -14.77 -21.15
C ASP A 87 -1.93 -13.59 -20.21
N ARG A 88 -2.12 -12.38 -20.78
CA ARG A 88 -2.60 -11.19 -20.06
C ARG A 88 -4.12 -11.13 -19.94
N PHE A 89 -4.84 -11.92 -20.74
CA PHE A 89 -6.29 -11.98 -20.74
C PHE A 89 -6.78 -13.13 -19.86
N ALA A 90 -7.86 -12.91 -19.11
CA ALA A 90 -8.54 -13.94 -18.35
C ALA A 90 -9.01 -15.08 -19.27
N ILE A 91 -9.44 -14.73 -20.48
CA ILE A 91 -9.82 -15.64 -21.55
C ILE A 91 -8.83 -15.46 -22.72
N ASP A 92 -7.82 -16.33 -22.78
CA ASP A 92 -6.78 -16.30 -23.82
C ASP A 92 -7.24 -17.06 -25.06
N VAL A 93 -7.77 -16.34 -26.05
CA VAL A 93 -8.32 -16.96 -27.27
C VAL A 93 -7.24 -17.43 -28.24
N ALA A 94 -5.96 -17.10 -28.00
CA ALA A 94 -4.84 -17.65 -28.77
C ALA A 94 -4.47 -19.06 -28.31
N ALA A 95 -4.62 -19.35 -27.02
CA ALA A 95 -4.26 -20.64 -26.42
C ALA A 95 -5.45 -21.60 -26.19
N ASP A 96 -6.65 -21.05 -26.00
CA ASP A 96 -7.82 -21.80 -25.57
C ASP A 96 -8.93 -21.82 -26.62
N PHE A 97 -9.65 -22.95 -26.66
CA PHE A 97 -10.90 -23.07 -27.39
C PHE A 97 -12.06 -22.76 -26.45
N VAL A 98 -12.56 -21.54 -26.56
CA VAL A 98 -13.57 -21.01 -25.65
C VAL A 98 -14.96 -21.32 -26.19
N VAL A 99 -15.84 -21.86 -25.35
CA VAL A 99 -17.23 -22.16 -25.68
C VAL A 99 -18.14 -21.51 -24.65
N CYS A 100 -19.08 -20.70 -25.11
CA CYS A 100 -20.16 -20.16 -24.27
C CYS A 100 -21.49 -20.63 -24.82
N VAL A 101 -22.32 -21.21 -23.96
CA VAL A 101 -23.57 -21.88 -24.32
C VAL A 101 -24.71 -21.14 -23.64
N ASN A 102 -25.74 -20.79 -24.41
CA ASN A 102 -26.94 -20.18 -23.87
C ASN A 102 -27.80 -21.23 -23.14
N TYR A 103 -28.60 -20.79 -22.17
CA TYR A 103 -29.28 -21.69 -21.23
C TYR A 103 -30.65 -22.15 -21.71
N LEU A 104 -31.06 -23.33 -21.25
CA LEU A 104 -32.45 -23.78 -21.35
C LEU A 104 -33.37 -22.76 -20.67
N GLY A 105 -34.44 -22.36 -21.36
CA GLY A 105 -35.35 -21.33 -20.86
C GLY A 105 -34.93 -19.89 -21.13
N SER A 106 -33.74 -19.63 -21.69
CA SER A 106 -33.32 -18.28 -22.11
C SER A 106 -33.98 -17.84 -23.42
N PRO A 107 -34.30 -16.55 -23.60
CA PRO A 107 -34.90 -16.05 -24.84
C PRO A 107 -33.91 -15.99 -26.02
N TYR A 108 -32.64 -16.37 -25.83
CA TYR A 108 -31.58 -16.18 -26.83
C TYR A 108 -31.21 -17.45 -27.61
N GLY A 109 -32.21 -18.13 -28.18
CA GLY A 109 -32.05 -19.17 -29.21
C GLY A 109 -31.77 -20.60 -28.72
N THR A 110 -31.65 -20.84 -27.42
CA THR A 110 -31.72 -22.20 -26.85
C THR A 110 -33.16 -22.53 -26.50
N THR A 111 -33.57 -23.80 -26.62
CA THR A 111 -34.96 -24.23 -26.36
C THR A 111 -35.51 -23.64 -25.05
N SER A 112 -36.63 -22.93 -25.17
CA SER A 112 -37.19 -22.06 -24.13
C SER A 112 -38.70 -21.83 -24.34
N PRO A 113 -39.41 -21.16 -23.41
CA PRO A 113 -40.82 -20.82 -23.57
C PRO A 113 -41.17 -20.09 -24.87
N VAL A 114 -40.24 -19.32 -25.44
CA VAL A 114 -40.44 -18.55 -26.67
C VAL A 114 -40.02 -19.28 -27.94
N VAL A 115 -39.85 -20.61 -27.88
CA VAL A 115 -39.59 -21.48 -29.04
C VAL A 115 -40.82 -22.33 -29.33
N ARG A 116 -41.02 -22.72 -30.60
CA ARG A 116 -42.13 -23.60 -30.99
C ARG A 116 -41.99 -24.97 -30.35
N ASP A 117 -43.09 -25.49 -29.83
CA ASP A 117 -43.14 -26.83 -29.23
C ASP A 117 -43.37 -27.87 -30.33
N PRO A 118 -42.39 -28.76 -30.62
CA PRO A 118 -42.55 -29.79 -31.64
C PRO A 118 -43.64 -30.83 -31.30
N ARG A 119 -44.14 -30.84 -30.06
CA ARG A 119 -45.28 -31.70 -29.65
C ARG A 119 -46.62 -31.13 -30.12
N LYS A 120 -46.70 -29.83 -30.44
CA LYS A 120 -47.94 -29.15 -30.82
C LYS A 120 -48.10 -29.13 -32.33
N SER A 121 -49.14 -29.80 -32.84
CA SER A 121 -49.40 -29.92 -34.28
C SER A 121 -49.83 -28.61 -34.95
N ASP A 122 -50.30 -27.64 -34.18
CA ASP A 122 -50.66 -26.29 -34.64
C ASP A 122 -49.44 -25.34 -34.74
N GLY A 123 -48.26 -25.82 -34.36
CA GLY A 123 -47.03 -25.03 -34.32
C GLY A 123 -46.99 -24.01 -33.18
N GLY A 124 -47.79 -24.21 -32.14
CA GLY A 124 -47.80 -23.37 -30.94
C GLY A 124 -46.46 -23.31 -30.22
N TRP A 125 -46.27 -22.27 -29.42
CA TRP A 125 -45.08 -22.06 -28.59
C TRP A 125 -45.09 -22.99 -27.38
N TYR A 126 -43.93 -23.25 -26.78
CA TYR A 126 -43.88 -23.90 -25.47
C TYR A 126 -44.67 -23.09 -24.44
N GLY A 127 -44.40 -21.78 -24.33
CA GLY A 127 -45.08 -20.89 -23.38
C GLY A 127 -45.07 -21.48 -21.96
N PRO A 128 -46.24 -21.59 -21.29
CA PRO A 128 -46.32 -22.15 -19.94
C PRO A 128 -46.14 -23.68 -19.90
N ASP A 129 -46.20 -24.38 -21.05
CA ASP A 129 -45.97 -25.83 -21.14
C ASP A 129 -44.48 -26.20 -21.22
N PHE A 130 -43.58 -25.21 -21.11
CA PHE A 130 -42.15 -25.45 -21.01
C PHE A 130 -41.82 -26.14 -19.69
N PRO A 131 -41.04 -27.24 -19.68
CA PRO A 131 -40.68 -27.92 -18.44
C PRO A 131 -39.95 -26.98 -17.46
N SER A 132 -40.48 -26.88 -16.24
CA SER A 132 -40.01 -25.93 -15.23
C SER A 132 -39.92 -26.57 -13.84
N PRO A 133 -38.82 -26.38 -13.08
CA PRO A 133 -37.58 -25.74 -13.51
C PRO A 133 -36.68 -26.69 -14.32
N CYS A 134 -36.00 -26.17 -15.33
CA CYS A 134 -34.74 -26.76 -15.80
C CYS A 134 -33.68 -26.44 -14.76
N THR A 135 -32.92 -27.42 -14.31
CA THR A 135 -31.93 -27.23 -13.23
C THR A 135 -30.60 -26.64 -13.73
N ILE A 136 -29.75 -26.17 -12.83
CA ILE A 136 -28.35 -25.86 -13.14
C ILE A 136 -27.63 -27.10 -13.71
N ARG A 137 -27.91 -28.28 -13.15
CA ARG A 137 -27.37 -29.56 -13.61
C ARG A 137 -27.83 -29.93 -15.02
N ASP A 138 -29.09 -29.68 -15.36
CA ASP A 138 -29.61 -29.84 -16.73
C ASP A 138 -28.80 -29.03 -17.73
N ASN A 139 -28.53 -27.76 -17.40
CA ASN A 139 -27.74 -26.89 -18.26
C ASN A 139 -26.29 -27.40 -18.41
N VAL A 140 -25.64 -27.85 -17.33
CA VAL A 140 -24.27 -28.43 -17.40
C VAL A 140 -24.24 -29.72 -18.23
N ARG A 141 -25.25 -30.59 -18.14
CA ARG A 141 -25.37 -31.80 -18.97
C ARG A 141 -25.61 -31.46 -20.45
N LEU A 142 -26.42 -30.46 -20.74
CA LEU A 142 -26.64 -30.00 -22.12
C LEU A 142 -25.35 -29.38 -22.70
N GLN A 143 -24.61 -28.60 -21.90
CA GLN A 143 -23.29 -28.09 -22.26
C GLN A 143 -22.31 -29.23 -22.54
N ARG A 144 -22.30 -30.28 -21.72
CA ARG A 144 -21.48 -31.48 -21.93
C ARG A 144 -21.78 -32.14 -23.28
N MET A 145 -23.06 -32.26 -23.62
CA MET A 145 -23.51 -32.84 -24.89
C MET A 145 -23.06 -32.01 -26.09
N LEU A 146 -23.11 -30.67 -25.99
CA LEU A 146 -22.55 -29.79 -27.01
C LEU A 146 -21.02 -29.90 -27.12
N LEU A 147 -20.31 -29.94 -25.98
CA LEU A 147 -18.85 -30.08 -25.99
C LEU A 147 -18.41 -31.41 -26.63
N ASP A 148 -19.16 -32.50 -26.44
CA ASP A 148 -18.96 -33.76 -27.15
C ASP A 148 -19.14 -33.62 -28.67
N HIS A 149 -20.20 -32.93 -29.08
CA HIS A 149 -20.46 -32.64 -30.50
C HIS A 149 -19.32 -31.82 -31.14
N LEU A 150 -18.79 -30.83 -30.42
CA LEU A 150 -17.65 -30.02 -30.85
C LEU A 150 -16.31 -30.77 -30.73
N GLY A 151 -16.32 -31.96 -30.11
CA GLY A 151 -15.16 -32.84 -29.97
C GLY A 151 -14.20 -32.47 -28.86
N VAL A 152 -14.55 -31.56 -27.95
CA VAL A 152 -13.74 -31.22 -26.76
C VAL A 152 -13.61 -32.46 -25.88
N ARG A 153 -12.41 -32.73 -25.37
CA ARG A 153 -12.10 -33.89 -24.52
C ARG A 153 -11.83 -33.53 -23.07
N ARG A 154 -11.44 -32.29 -22.81
CA ARG A 154 -11.11 -31.78 -21.47
C ARG A 154 -11.27 -30.27 -21.45
N LEU A 155 -11.70 -29.74 -20.31
CA LEU A 155 -11.74 -28.32 -20.03
C LEU A 155 -10.56 -27.95 -19.14
N LYS A 156 -9.73 -27.01 -19.60
CA LYS A 156 -8.76 -26.34 -18.76
C LYS A 156 -9.45 -25.56 -17.65
N MET A 157 -10.60 -24.94 -17.96
CA MET A 157 -11.30 -24.07 -17.02
C MET A 157 -12.81 -24.04 -17.29
N ALA A 158 -13.59 -24.00 -16.21
CA ALA A 158 -14.97 -23.51 -16.21
C ALA A 158 -15.03 -22.17 -15.46
N ILE A 159 -15.58 -21.13 -16.09
CA ILE A 159 -15.60 -19.76 -15.56
C ILE A 159 -16.99 -19.15 -15.70
N GLY A 160 -17.46 -18.39 -14.71
CA GLY A 160 -18.69 -17.62 -14.86
C GLY A 160 -19.03 -16.75 -13.65
N GLY A 161 -19.81 -15.70 -13.91
CA GLY A 161 -20.33 -14.76 -12.91
C GLY A 161 -21.80 -15.02 -12.58
N SER A 162 -22.21 -14.81 -11.33
CA SER A 162 -23.61 -14.94 -10.90
C SER A 162 -24.15 -16.35 -11.20
N MET A 163 -25.21 -16.48 -12.02
CA MET A 163 -25.66 -17.79 -12.53
C MET A 163 -24.52 -18.60 -13.16
N GLY A 164 -23.62 -17.98 -13.91
CA GLY A 164 -22.46 -18.66 -14.51
C GLY A 164 -21.52 -19.30 -13.49
N CYS A 165 -21.41 -18.73 -12.28
CA CYS A 165 -20.65 -19.32 -11.17
C CYS A 165 -21.28 -20.64 -10.73
N MET A 166 -22.61 -20.71 -10.66
CA MET A 166 -23.35 -21.92 -10.30
C MET A 166 -23.09 -23.05 -11.30
N LEU A 167 -23.11 -22.73 -12.61
CA LEU A 167 -22.77 -23.70 -13.65
C LEU A 167 -21.30 -24.16 -13.56
N ALA A 168 -20.37 -23.23 -13.35
CA ALA A 168 -18.95 -23.57 -13.22
C ALA A 168 -18.69 -24.48 -12.02
N LEU A 169 -19.35 -24.22 -10.89
CA LEU A 169 -19.26 -25.08 -9.72
C LEU A 169 -19.88 -26.47 -9.98
N GLU A 170 -21.04 -26.52 -10.63
CA GLU A 170 -21.72 -27.77 -10.98
C GLU A 170 -20.93 -28.62 -12.00
N TRP A 171 -20.14 -27.99 -12.88
CA TRP A 171 -19.15 -28.67 -13.72
C TRP A 171 -18.13 -29.45 -12.89
N GLY A 172 -17.56 -28.82 -11.86
CA GLY A 172 -16.62 -29.47 -10.93
C GLY A 172 -17.26 -30.63 -10.17
N ALA A 173 -18.54 -30.51 -9.79
CA ALA A 173 -19.25 -31.54 -9.04
C ALA A 173 -19.75 -32.71 -9.91
N THR A 174 -20.18 -32.44 -11.14
CA THR A 174 -20.77 -33.45 -12.03
C THR A 174 -19.73 -34.19 -12.84
N TYR A 175 -18.70 -33.48 -13.32
CA TYR A 175 -17.66 -34.01 -14.20
C TYR A 175 -16.26 -33.66 -13.67
N PRO A 176 -15.90 -34.11 -12.45
CA PRO A 176 -14.69 -33.67 -11.76
C PRO A 176 -13.40 -33.92 -12.57
N GLU A 177 -13.34 -35.01 -13.34
CA GLU A 177 -12.18 -35.37 -14.16
C GLU A 177 -12.12 -34.64 -15.52
N TYR A 178 -13.22 -34.01 -15.92
CA TYR A 178 -13.33 -33.34 -17.21
C TYR A 178 -12.85 -31.89 -17.14
N VAL A 179 -12.81 -31.29 -15.95
CA VAL A 179 -12.44 -29.89 -15.73
C VAL A 179 -11.23 -29.79 -14.83
N ASP A 180 -10.22 -29.02 -15.22
CA ASP A 180 -8.99 -28.87 -14.44
C ASP A 180 -9.08 -27.79 -13.36
N SER A 181 -9.80 -26.70 -13.66
CA SER A 181 -9.89 -25.52 -12.81
C SER A 181 -11.23 -24.79 -12.90
N LEU A 182 -11.60 -24.09 -11.82
CA LEU A 182 -12.85 -23.36 -11.68
C LEU A 182 -12.57 -21.88 -11.39
N CYS A 183 -13.30 -20.98 -12.03
CA CYS A 183 -13.30 -19.55 -11.71
C CYS A 183 -14.75 -19.11 -11.41
N LEU A 184 -15.01 -18.88 -10.12
CA LEU A 184 -16.33 -18.74 -9.52
C LEU A 184 -16.54 -17.28 -9.13
N ILE A 185 -17.28 -16.50 -9.92
CA ILE A 185 -17.39 -15.05 -9.74
C ILE A 185 -18.76 -14.67 -9.16
N ALA A 186 -18.77 -13.93 -8.05
CA ALA A 186 -19.98 -13.38 -7.43
C ALA A 186 -21.12 -14.40 -7.30
N GLY A 187 -20.86 -15.53 -6.62
CA GLY A 187 -21.82 -16.62 -6.50
C GLY A 187 -21.75 -17.35 -5.15
N CYS A 188 -22.38 -18.51 -5.08
CA CYS A 188 -22.56 -19.29 -3.85
C CYS A 188 -22.54 -20.80 -4.14
N GLY A 189 -22.34 -21.63 -3.10
CA GLY A 189 -22.38 -23.10 -3.26
C GLY A 189 -23.80 -23.69 -3.28
N ARG A 190 -24.75 -22.97 -2.68
CA ARG A 190 -26.18 -23.24 -2.70
C ARG A 190 -26.94 -21.91 -2.75
N HIS A 191 -28.05 -21.85 -3.45
CA HIS A 191 -28.86 -20.64 -3.56
C HIS A 191 -29.40 -20.27 -2.16
N PRO A 192 -29.05 -19.08 -1.62
CA PRO A 192 -29.45 -18.73 -0.27
C PRO A 192 -30.93 -18.35 -0.22
N ASP A 193 -31.59 -18.59 0.93
CA ASP A 193 -32.97 -18.16 1.18
C ASP A 193 -33.22 -16.68 0.86
N TRP A 194 -32.19 -15.85 1.07
CA TRP A 194 -32.20 -14.43 0.71
C TRP A 194 -32.42 -14.19 -0.80
N ALA A 195 -31.66 -14.87 -1.65
CA ALA A 195 -31.79 -14.75 -3.09
C ALA A 195 -33.06 -15.42 -3.61
N ILE A 196 -33.45 -16.56 -3.02
CA ILE A 196 -34.73 -17.24 -3.31
C ILE A 196 -35.90 -16.30 -3.01
N GLY A 197 -35.89 -15.61 -1.86
CA GLY A 197 -36.93 -14.67 -1.46
C GLY A 197 -37.03 -13.46 -2.39
N ILE A 198 -35.90 -12.90 -2.84
CA ILE A 198 -35.86 -11.85 -3.86
C ILE A 198 -36.46 -12.36 -5.18
N GLY A 199 -36.01 -13.52 -5.64
CA GLY A 199 -36.52 -14.16 -6.87
C GLY A 199 -38.03 -14.40 -6.81
N GLU A 200 -38.57 -14.76 -5.65
CA GLU A 200 -40.01 -14.94 -5.47
C GLU A 200 -40.78 -13.62 -5.62
N VAL A 201 -40.28 -12.52 -5.06
CA VAL A 201 -40.89 -11.19 -5.22
C VAL A 201 -40.89 -10.78 -6.70
N GLU A 202 -39.78 -11.03 -7.40
CA GLU A 202 -39.65 -10.72 -8.82
C GLU A 202 -40.60 -11.56 -9.70
N ARG A 203 -40.64 -12.88 -9.47
CA ARG A 203 -41.57 -13.79 -10.17
C ARG A 203 -43.02 -13.42 -9.89
N PHE A 204 -43.36 -13.14 -8.63
CA PHE A 204 -44.71 -12.74 -8.27
C PHE A 204 -45.11 -11.43 -8.95
N ALA A 205 -44.20 -10.45 -9.07
CA ALA A 205 -44.45 -9.22 -9.81
C ALA A 205 -44.74 -9.48 -11.29
N VAL A 206 -44.04 -10.44 -11.92
CA VAL A 206 -44.33 -10.89 -13.29
C VAL A 206 -45.71 -11.53 -13.37
N MET A 207 -45.98 -12.52 -12.53
CA MET A 207 -47.21 -13.33 -12.57
C MET A 207 -48.47 -12.55 -12.19
N ALA A 208 -48.34 -11.52 -11.36
CA ALA A 208 -49.43 -10.60 -11.00
C ALA A 208 -49.64 -9.48 -12.03
N GLY A 209 -48.77 -9.38 -13.04
CA GLY A 209 -48.84 -8.37 -14.08
C GLY A 209 -50.06 -8.54 -15.00
N GLU A 210 -50.64 -7.42 -15.43
CA GLU A 210 -51.70 -7.42 -16.44
C GLU A 210 -51.20 -8.08 -17.74
N GLY A 211 -51.99 -9.01 -18.28
CA GLY A 211 -51.64 -9.76 -19.49
C GLY A 211 -50.80 -11.02 -19.27
N TRP A 212 -50.45 -11.40 -18.03
CA TRP A 212 -49.71 -12.64 -17.76
C TRP A 212 -50.44 -13.90 -18.23
N ASN A 213 -51.77 -13.97 -18.04
CA ASN A 213 -52.64 -15.09 -18.47
C ASN A 213 -52.06 -16.49 -18.15
N GLY A 214 -51.50 -16.67 -16.95
CA GLY A 214 -50.90 -17.95 -16.54
C GLY A 214 -49.65 -18.35 -17.33
N GLY A 215 -49.02 -17.39 -18.02
CA GLY A 215 -47.90 -17.60 -18.94
C GLY A 215 -48.34 -17.81 -20.39
N ASP A 216 -49.64 -17.93 -20.68
CA ASP A 216 -50.17 -18.13 -22.03
C ASP A 216 -50.48 -16.78 -22.70
N TYR A 217 -49.46 -16.12 -23.25
CA TYR A 217 -49.59 -14.86 -23.98
C TYR A 217 -48.92 -14.95 -25.36
N ASP A 218 -49.30 -14.05 -26.28
CA ASP A 218 -48.65 -13.94 -27.59
C ASP A 218 -47.19 -13.47 -27.41
N PRO A 219 -46.18 -14.27 -27.80
CA PRO A 219 -44.78 -13.90 -27.64
C PRO A 219 -44.38 -12.65 -28.44
N SER A 220 -45.18 -12.20 -29.40
CA SER A 220 -44.96 -10.97 -30.15
C SER A 220 -45.38 -9.69 -29.40
N ASP A 221 -46.21 -9.80 -28.36
CA ASP A 221 -46.55 -8.70 -27.45
C ASP A 221 -46.60 -9.17 -25.99
N PRO A 222 -45.43 -9.47 -25.38
CA PRO A 222 -45.36 -9.99 -24.03
C PRO A 222 -45.79 -8.94 -22.98
N PRO A 223 -46.34 -9.36 -21.83
CA PRO A 223 -46.70 -8.45 -20.74
C PRO A 223 -45.46 -7.75 -20.15
N LYS A 224 -45.46 -6.41 -20.20
CA LYS A 224 -44.25 -5.60 -19.90
C LYS A 224 -44.20 -5.12 -18.45
N GLY A 225 -45.36 -4.85 -17.83
CA GLY A 225 -45.44 -4.19 -16.53
C GLY A 225 -44.77 -4.98 -15.39
N GLY A 226 -45.15 -6.26 -15.25
CA GLY A 226 -44.57 -7.13 -14.22
C GLY A 226 -43.09 -7.39 -14.42
N LEU A 227 -42.65 -7.59 -15.67
CA LEU A 227 -41.24 -7.78 -16.02
C LEU A 227 -40.40 -6.52 -15.75
N ALA A 228 -40.94 -5.32 -16.03
CA ALA A 228 -40.27 -4.08 -15.68
C ALA A 228 -40.10 -3.93 -14.17
N ALA A 229 -41.13 -4.28 -13.37
CA ALA A 229 -41.06 -4.25 -11.92
C ALA A 229 -40.06 -5.27 -11.35
N ALA A 230 -39.99 -6.47 -11.91
CA ALA A 230 -38.97 -7.46 -11.59
C ALA A 230 -37.56 -6.91 -11.83
N ARG A 231 -37.33 -6.27 -13.00
CA ARG A 231 -36.05 -5.63 -13.29
C ARG A 231 -35.72 -4.47 -12.35
N MET A 232 -36.71 -3.65 -11.98
CA MET A 232 -36.51 -2.57 -11.01
C MET A 232 -36.06 -3.13 -9.66
N THR A 233 -36.66 -4.23 -9.22
CA THR A 233 -36.26 -4.94 -7.99
C THR A 233 -34.84 -5.47 -8.12
N ALA A 234 -34.53 -6.14 -9.24
CA ALA A 234 -33.18 -6.62 -9.53
C ALA A 234 -32.15 -5.49 -9.51
N MET A 235 -32.47 -4.28 -9.96
CA MET A 235 -31.52 -3.17 -9.90
C MET A 235 -31.13 -2.75 -8.48
N LEU A 236 -32.02 -2.97 -7.50
CA LEU A 236 -31.74 -2.68 -6.09
C LEU A 236 -30.93 -3.79 -5.41
N THR A 237 -30.89 -4.99 -5.99
CA THR A 237 -30.09 -6.12 -5.48
C THR A 237 -28.77 -6.27 -6.24
N TYR A 238 -28.70 -5.77 -7.48
CA TYR A 238 -27.48 -5.73 -8.27
C TYR A 238 -26.56 -4.56 -7.90
N ARG A 239 -27.12 -3.50 -7.30
CA ARG A 239 -26.40 -2.34 -6.77
C ARG A 239 -26.36 -2.38 -5.25
N ALA A 240 -25.32 -1.81 -4.64
CA ALA A 240 -25.28 -1.66 -3.19
C ALA A 240 -25.97 -0.36 -2.74
N PRO A 241 -26.52 -0.29 -1.50
CA PRO A 241 -27.17 0.91 -0.98
C PRO A 241 -26.33 2.18 -1.13
N ARG A 242 -25.03 2.08 -0.81
CA ARG A 242 -24.08 3.19 -0.95
C ARG A 242 -23.99 3.73 -2.39
N SER A 243 -23.98 2.86 -3.40
CA SER A 243 -23.93 3.28 -4.81
C SER A 243 -25.23 3.94 -5.27
N ILE A 244 -26.39 3.61 -4.68
CA ILE A 244 -27.66 4.29 -4.98
C ILE A 244 -27.70 5.65 -4.29
N ASP A 245 -27.33 5.71 -3.01
CA ASP A 245 -27.34 6.94 -2.21
C ASP A 245 -26.37 7.99 -2.76
N GLU A 246 -25.14 7.61 -3.09
CA GLU A 246 -24.13 8.52 -3.67
C GLU A 246 -24.54 9.03 -5.06
N ARG A 247 -25.28 8.22 -5.84
CA ARG A 247 -25.69 8.58 -7.20
C ARG A 247 -26.86 9.55 -7.22
N PHE A 248 -27.84 9.38 -6.34
CA PHE A 248 -29.10 10.12 -6.41
C PHE A 248 -29.29 11.09 -5.26
N ASN A 249 -28.67 10.89 -4.08
CA ASN A 249 -28.66 11.82 -2.94
C ASN A 249 -30.04 12.45 -2.57
N ARG A 250 -31.14 11.71 -2.81
CA ARG A 250 -32.54 12.17 -2.67
C ARG A 250 -32.91 13.37 -3.56
N ASP A 251 -32.18 13.59 -4.65
CA ASP A 251 -32.45 14.62 -5.63
C ASP A 251 -33.82 14.39 -6.30
N LEU A 252 -34.54 15.49 -6.51
CA LEU A 252 -35.80 15.52 -7.26
C LEU A 252 -35.50 15.73 -8.74
N ALA A 253 -36.27 15.09 -9.60
CA ALA A 253 -36.08 15.11 -11.04
C ALA A 253 -36.21 16.52 -11.65
N GLY A 254 -35.08 17.22 -11.74
CA GLY A 254 -34.97 18.60 -12.21
C GLY A 254 -35.64 19.61 -11.29
N GLY A 255 -34.94 20.68 -10.89
CA GLY A 255 -35.50 21.79 -10.09
C GLY A 255 -36.61 22.61 -10.76
N ASP A 256 -37.31 22.06 -11.75
CA ASP A 256 -38.45 22.64 -12.45
C ASP A 256 -39.61 21.63 -12.44
N VAL A 257 -40.72 22.02 -11.79
CA VAL A 257 -41.98 21.28 -11.61
C VAL A 257 -42.67 20.90 -12.94
N ARG A 258 -42.04 21.19 -14.09
CA ARG A 258 -42.59 21.05 -15.45
C ARG A 258 -41.99 19.91 -16.26
N ARG A 259 -40.89 19.26 -15.85
CA ARG A 259 -40.41 18.02 -16.48
C ARG A 259 -41.15 16.82 -15.91
N ARG A 260 -42.39 16.66 -16.36
CA ARG A 260 -43.27 15.54 -16.03
C ARG A 260 -42.71 14.21 -16.60
N PRO A 261 -43.06 13.06 -15.99
CA PRO A 261 -42.86 11.75 -16.61
C PRO A 261 -43.45 11.77 -18.03
N SER A 262 -42.83 11.08 -18.99
CA SER A 262 -43.43 10.95 -20.31
C SER A 262 -44.77 10.20 -20.17
N ALA A 263 -45.70 10.41 -21.10
CA ALA A 263 -47.02 9.74 -21.07
C ALA A 263 -46.94 8.20 -21.10
N GLU A 264 -45.75 7.62 -21.30
CA GLU A 264 -45.50 6.18 -21.27
C GLU A 264 -44.96 5.67 -19.92
N ASP A 265 -44.54 6.55 -19.01
CA ASP A 265 -43.98 6.21 -17.68
C ASP A 265 -45.07 6.09 -16.58
N GLU A 266 -46.34 6.11 -16.98
CA GLU A 266 -47.53 6.31 -16.14
C GLU A 266 -48.25 5.02 -15.70
N ILE A 267 -47.61 3.85 -15.63
CA ILE A 267 -48.33 2.63 -15.19
C ILE A 267 -48.90 2.81 -13.76
N ALA A 268 -48.16 3.45 -12.84
CA ALA A 268 -48.65 3.76 -11.49
C ALA A 268 -49.60 4.98 -11.41
N VAL A 269 -49.52 5.92 -12.36
CA VAL A 269 -50.34 7.15 -12.37
C VAL A 269 -51.71 6.90 -13.00
N ARG A 270 -51.78 6.08 -14.06
CA ARG A 270 -53.03 5.72 -14.77
C ARG A 270 -53.89 4.72 -14.01
N THR A 271 -53.28 3.85 -13.22
CA THR A 271 -53.99 2.86 -12.40
C THR A 271 -54.50 3.43 -11.09
N HIS A 272 -54.02 4.61 -10.67
CA HIS A 272 -54.50 5.28 -9.48
C HIS A 272 -55.87 5.93 -9.72
N LYS A 273 -56.87 5.62 -8.89
CA LYS A 273 -58.24 6.15 -9.00
C LYS A 273 -58.34 7.68 -8.95
N ASN A 274 -57.30 8.35 -8.44
CA ASN A 274 -57.15 9.80 -8.49
C ASN A 274 -55.78 10.16 -9.10
N PRO A 275 -55.65 10.21 -10.43
CA PRO A 275 -54.39 10.49 -11.11
C PRO A 275 -53.82 11.87 -10.75
N ALA A 276 -54.70 12.85 -10.49
CA ALA A 276 -54.30 14.20 -10.10
C ALA A 276 -53.57 14.24 -8.75
N ALA A 277 -53.95 13.39 -7.79
CA ALA A 277 -53.28 13.30 -6.50
C ALA A 277 -51.87 12.68 -6.60
N VAL A 278 -51.66 11.71 -7.49
CA VAL A 278 -50.34 11.12 -7.72
C VAL A 278 -49.46 12.07 -8.53
N ALA A 279 -50.03 12.77 -9.50
CA ALA A 279 -49.33 13.76 -10.32
C ALA A 279 -48.81 14.96 -9.50
N SER A 280 -49.34 15.20 -8.30
CA SER A 280 -48.89 16.27 -7.39
C SER A 280 -47.78 15.88 -6.42
N LEU A 281 -47.38 14.60 -6.38
CA LEU A 281 -46.32 14.13 -5.47
C LEU A 281 -44.93 14.52 -6.02
N PRO A 282 -43.95 14.81 -5.13
CA PRO A 282 -42.57 14.99 -5.54
C PRO A 282 -42.00 13.69 -6.12
N PHE A 283 -41.18 13.79 -7.16
CA PHE A 283 -40.65 12.67 -7.92
C PHE A 283 -39.12 12.62 -7.82
N TYR A 284 -38.57 11.51 -7.32
CA TYR A 284 -37.11 11.37 -7.11
C TYR A 284 -36.39 10.84 -8.35
N ASP A 285 -35.14 11.26 -8.57
CA ASP A 285 -34.35 10.82 -9.73
C ASP A 285 -34.07 9.31 -9.75
N VAL A 286 -33.99 8.67 -8.58
CA VAL A 286 -33.88 7.20 -8.48
C VAL A 286 -35.08 6.49 -9.09
N GLU A 287 -36.29 7.05 -9.02
CA GLU A 287 -37.48 6.47 -9.64
C GLU A 287 -37.39 6.50 -11.17
N ASN A 288 -36.87 7.59 -11.74
CA ASN A 288 -36.64 7.71 -13.19
C ASN A 288 -35.63 6.66 -13.66
N TYR A 289 -34.53 6.50 -12.92
CA TYR A 289 -33.51 5.50 -13.24
C TYR A 289 -34.09 4.08 -13.24
N LEU A 290 -34.82 3.70 -12.19
CA LEU A 290 -35.40 2.36 -12.07
C LEU A 290 -36.41 2.09 -13.20
N ARG A 291 -37.32 3.03 -13.49
CA ARG A 291 -38.29 2.90 -14.58
C ARG A 291 -37.62 2.80 -15.95
N TYR A 292 -36.57 3.59 -16.17
CA TYR A 292 -35.78 3.52 -17.40
C TYR A 292 -35.15 2.13 -17.58
N GLN A 293 -34.52 1.58 -16.54
CA GLN A 293 -33.93 0.24 -16.57
C GLN A 293 -34.99 -0.84 -16.81
N GLY A 294 -36.15 -0.75 -16.15
CA GLY A 294 -37.28 -1.65 -16.37
C GLY A 294 -37.77 -1.62 -17.83
N LYS A 295 -38.04 -0.43 -18.38
CA LYS A 295 -38.48 -0.25 -19.77
C LYS A 295 -37.44 -0.77 -20.76
N LYS A 296 -36.15 -0.48 -20.53
CA LYS A 296 -35.05 -0.97 -21.37
C LYS A 296 -35.03 -2.49 -21.43
N PHE A 297 -35.17 -3.14 -20.28
CA PHE A 297 -35.12 -4.60 -20.18
C PHE A 297 -36.27 -5.30 -20.92
N THR A 298 -37.49 -4.76 -20.85
CA THR A 298 -38.66 -5.36 -21.53
C THR A 298 -38.55 -5.42 -23.06
N ARG A 299 -37.61 -4.69 -23.67
CA ARG A 299 -37.38 -4.74 -25.13
C ARG A 299 -36.61 -5.98 -25.57
N ARG A 300 -35.87 -6.61 -24.67
CA ARG A 300 -34.91 -7.67 -25.00
C ARG A 300 -35.07 -8.95 -24.18
N PHE A 301 -36.10 -9.05 -23.33
CA PHE A 301 -36.31 -10.17 -22.44
C PHE A 301 -37.79 -10.57 -22.36
N ASP A 302 -38.05 -11.85 -22.14
CA ASP A 302 -39.39 -12.43 -22.10
C ASP A 302 -39.80 -12.80 -20.65
N PRO A 303 -41.06 -12.53 -20.24
CA PRO A 303 -41.57 -12.85 -18.91
C PRO A 303 -41.50 -14.34 -18.51
N ASN A 304 -41.95 -15.27 -19.35
CA ASN A 304 -41.89 -16.72 -19.08
C ASN A 304 -40.43 -17.18 -18.94
N CYS A 305 -39.55 -16.69 -19.82
CA CYS A 305 -38.12 -16.97 -19.74
C CYS A 305 -37.50 -16.46 -18.42
N TYR A 306 -37.92 -15.28 -17.95
CA TYR A 306 -37.46 -14.73 -16.66
C TYR A 306 -37.90 -15.60 -15.48
N VAL A 307 -39.18 -15.99 -15.45
CA VAL A 307 -39.71 -16.89 -14.42
C VAL A 307 -38.97 -18.22 -14.45
N GLN A 308 -38.77 -18.82 -15.62
CA GLN A 308 -38.06 -20.08 -15.75
C GLN A 308 -36.62 -19.99 -15.24
N LEU A 309 -35.86 -19.00 -15.68
CA LEU A 309 -34.45 -18.89 -15.30
C LEU A 309 -34.25 -18.53 -13.82
N THR A 310 -35.16 -17.77 -13.22
CA THR A 310 -35.12 -17.52 -11.77
C THR A 310 -35.50 -18.76 -10.96
N LEU A 311 -36.41 -19.61 -11.45
CA LEU A 311 -36.64 -20.93 -10.86
C LEU A 311 -35.42 -21.85 -11.07
N THR A 312 -34.72 -21.75 -12.19
CA THR A 312 -33.44 -22.46 -12.40
C THR A 312 -32.40 -22.08 -11.35
N LEU A 313 -32.27 -20.79 -10.99
CA LEU A 313 -31.37 -20.36 -9.91
C LEU A 313 -31.71 -21.05 -8.58
N ASP A 314 -33.00 -21.15 -8.24
CA ASP A 314 -33.48 -21.80 -7.01
C ASP A 314 -33.16 -23.29 -6.94
N THR A 315 -32.86 -23.93 -8.08
CA THR A 315 -32.40 -25.33 -8.09
C THR A 315 -30.93 -25.49 -7.70
N HIS A 316 -30.17 -24.39 -7.58
CA HIS A 316 -28.74 -24.47 -7.29
C HIS A 316 -28.48 -24.93 -5.86
N ASP A 317 -28.08 -26.18 -5.72
CA ASP A 317 -27.41 -26.71 -4.54
C ASP A 317 -26.41 -27.75 -5.02
N VAL A 318 -25.12 -27.42 -4.93
CA VAL A 318 -24.06 -28.33 -5.38
C VAL A 318 -24.11 -29.68 -4.66
N SER A 319 -24.70 -29.74 -3.47
CA SER A 319 -24.82 -30.94 -2.66
C SER A 319 -26.05 -31.80 -2.94
N ALA A 320 -26.99 -31.30 -3.74
CA ALA A 320 -28.23 -32.01 -4.08
C ALA A 320 -27.94 -33.40 -4.66
N GLY A 321 -28.31 -34.45 -3.92
CA GLY A 321 -28.08 -35.84 -4.30
C GLY A 321 -26.62 -36.32 -4.19
N ARG A 322 -25.73 -35.57 -3.51
CA ARG A 322 -24.29 -35.89 -3.38
C ARG A 322 -23.79 -36.03 -1.94
N GLY A 323 -24.59 -35.68 -0.93
CA GLY A 323 -24.24 -35.83 0.48
C GLY A 323 -24.39 -34.53 1.26
N ALA A 324 -23.67 -34.39 2.38
CA ALA A 324 -23.68 -33.17 3.17
C ALA A 324 -22.95 -32.03 2.44
N TYR A 325 -23.49 -30.82 2.54
CA TYR A 325 -23.02 -29.66 1.78
C TYR A 325 -21.51 -29.38 1.90
N HIS A 326 -20.98 -29.32 3.11
CA HIS A 326 -19.56 -29.07 3.32
C HIS A 326 -18.66 -30.24 2.89
N ASP A 327 -19.15 -31.49 2.95
CA ASP A 327 -18.41 -32.65 2.46
C ASP A 327 -18.31 -32.62 0.93
N VAL A 328 -19.38 -32.20 0.26
CA VAL A 328 -19.38 -32.02 -1.19
C VAL A 328 -18.41 -30.91 -1.59
N LEU A 329 -18.45 -29.74 -0.93
CA LEU A 329 -17.46 -28.68 -1.18
C LEU A 329 -16.02 -29.17 -0.92
N ALA A 330 -15.79 -29.93 0.15
CA ALA A 330 -14.47 -30.50 0.47
C ALA A 330 -13.99 -31.50 -0.59
N SER A 331 -14.90 -32.20 -1.27
CA SER A 331 -14.58 -33.13 -2.36
C SER A 331 -14.15 -32.44 -3.66
N LEU A 332 -14.50 -31.16 -3.83
CA LEU A 332 -14.14 -30.36 -5.00
C LEU A 332 -12.69 -29.88 -4.90
N THR A 333 -11.78 -30.77 -5.31
CA THR A 333 -10.34 -30.53 -5.21
C THR A 333 -9.78 -29.72 -6.37
N HIS A 334 -10.60 -29.26 -7.33
CA HIS A 334 -10.21 -28.43 -8.48
C HIS A 334 -9.36 -27.22 -8.06
N LYS A 335 -8.43 -26.79 -8.94
CA LYS A 335 -7.77 -25.50 -8.73
C LYS A 335 -8.86 -24.45 -8.89
N THR A 336 -9.17 -23.68 -7.84
CA THR A 336 -10.34 -22.81 -7.85
C THR A 336 -9.94 -21.37 -7.51
N MET A 337 -10.47 -20.41 -8.26
CA MET A 337 -10.49 -19.00 -7.88
C MET A 337 -11.93 -18.63 -7.58
N VAL A 338 -12.18 -18.09 -6.40
CA VAL A 338 -13.44 -17.46 -6.03
C VAL A 338 -13.23 -15.96 -6.10
N VAL A 339 -14.05 -15.28 -6.89
CA VAL A 339 -14.06 -13.82 -6.95
C VAL A 339 -15.23 -13.33 -6.12
N GLY A 340 -14.93 -12.67 -5.01
CA GLY A 340 -15.93 -12.12 -4.14
C GLY A 340 -16.07 -10.61 -4.22
N ILE A 341 -17.26 -10.08 -3.92
CA ILE A 341 -17.55 -8.64 -3.93
C ILE A 341 -18.04 -8.23 -2.54
N THR A 342 -17.34 -7.29 -1.90
CA THR A 342 -17.59 -6.90 -0.49
C THR A 342 -18.97 -6.30 -0.26
N SER A 343 -19.52 -5.63 -1.28
CA SER A 343 -20.81 -4.96 -1.24
C SER A 343 -21.94 -5.73 -1.91
N ASP A 344 -21.73 -7.00 -2.30
CA ASP A 344 -22.76 -7.82 -2.93
C ASP A 344 -23.95 -8.00 -1.99
N VAL A 345 -25.13 -7.63 -2.49
CA VAL A 345 -26.39 -7.80 -1.75
C VAL A 345 -27.11 -9.05 -2.21
N LEU A 346 -26.95 -9.48 -3.46
CA LEU A 346 -27.64 -10.65 -4.01
C LEU A 346 -27.02 -11.96 -3.49
N TYR A 347 -25.70 -12.07 -3.58
CA TYR A 347 -24.91 -13.15 -2.98
C TYR A 347 -23.90 -12.56 -2.01
N PRO A 348 -24.30 -12.29 -0.76
CA PRO A 348 -23.44 -11.61 0.20
C PRO A 348 -22.06 -12.24 0.34
N TYR A 349 -21.05 -11.39 0.54
CA TYR A 349 -19.63 -11.75 0.52
C TYR A 349 -19.28 -13.02 1.32
N HIS A 350 -19.92 -13.23 2.48
CA HIS A 350 -19.70 -14.41 3.32
C HIS A 350 -20.01 -15.76 2.64
N LEU A 351 -20.89 -15.79 1.63
CA LEU A 351 -21.19 -17.00 0.84
C LEU A 351 -20.03 -17.35 -0.11
N GLN A 352 -19.30 -16.35 -0.57
CA GLN A 352 -18.11 -16.53 -1.39
C GLN A 352 -16.93 -16.95 -0.51
N GLU A 353 -16.81 -16.38 0.70
CA GLU A 353 -15.86 -16.84 1.71
C GLU A 353 -16.12 -18.29 2.14
N GLU A 354 -17.38 -18.71 2.20
CA GLU A 354 -17.77 -20.10 2.50
C GLU A 354 -17.19 -21.07 1.47
N LEU A 355 -17.25 -20.75 0.18
CA LEU A 355 -16.64 -21.56 -0.87
C LEU A 355 -15.14 -21.74 -0.63
N VAL A 356 -14.41 -20.66 -0.34
CA VAL A 356 -12.96 -20.71 -0.08
C VAL A 356 -12.64 -21.48 1.19
N ARG A 357 -13.45 -21.33 2.23
CA ARG A 357 -13.27 -22.02 3.52
C ARG A 357 -13.42 -23.53 3.40
N HIS A 358 -14.28 -24.00 2.50
CA HIS A 358 -14.65 -25.42 2.40
C HIS A 358 -14.12 -26.14 1.16
N MET A 359 -13.62 -25.44 0.14
CA MET A 359 -12.97 -26.05 -1.02
C MET A 359 -11.44 -26.04 -0.85
N PRO A 360 -10.75 -27.19 -0.77
CA PRO A 360 -9.34 -27.27 -0.34
C PRO A 360 -8.32 -26.50 -1.19
N ASN A 361 -8.64 -26.29 -2.47
CA ASN A 361 -7.75 -25.66 -3.45
C ASN A 361 -8.35 -24.37 -4.01
N ALA A 362 -9.30 -23.75 -3.27
CA ALA A 362 -9.88 -22.47 -3.61
C ALA A 362 -9.06 -21.31 -3.03
N GLU A 363 -8.93 -20.25 -3.82
CA GLU A 363 -8.29 -18.99 -3.45
C GLU A 363 -9.29 -17.85 -3.63
N MET A 364 -9.25 -16.83 -2.76
CA MET A 364 -10.11 -15.65 -2.87
C MET A 364 -9.41 -14.52 -3.65
N TYR A 365 -10.17 -13.86 -4.53
CA TYR A 365 -9.88 -12.52 -5.02
C TYR A 365 -11.07 -11.62 -4.71
N THR A 366 -10.82 -10.49 -4.05
CA THR A 366 -11.89 -9.63 -3.53
C THR A 366 -11.95 -8.34 -4.33
N ILE A 367 -13.13 -8.02 -4.85
CA ILE A 367 -13.48 -6.74 -5.44
C ILE A 367 -14.12 -5.88 -4.34
N ASP A 368 -13.35 -4.95 -3.77
CA ASP A 368 -13.90 -3.94 -2.86
C ASP A 368 -14.42 -2.74 -3.66
N SER A 369 -15.68 -2.81 -4.06
CA SER A 369 -16.34 -1.81 -4.89
C SER A 369 -17.68 -1.42 -4.29
N PRO A 370 -18.11 -0.15 -4.32
CA PRO A 370 -19.43 0.25 -3.83
C PRO A 370 -20.56 -0.19 -4.78
N HIS A 371 -20.24 -0.76 -5.94
CA HIS A 371 -21.21 -0.98 -7.02
C HIS A 371 -22.13 -2.18 -6.85
N GLY A 372 -21.98 -3.00 -5.79
CA GLY A 372 -22.80 -4.19 -5.55
C GLY A 372 -22.44 -5.34 -6.47
N HIS A 373 -23.37 -6.27 -6.65
CA HIS A 373 -23.22 -7.45 -7.51
C HIS A 373 -22.68 -7.12 -8.91
N ASP A 374 -23.07 -5.98 -9.49
CA ASP A 374 -22.60 -5.53 -10.81
C ASP A 374 -21.10 -5.22 -10.88
N ALA A 375 -20.36 -5.19 -9.76
CA ALA A 375 -18.95 -4.82 -9.75
C ALA A 375 -18.09 -5.71 -10.66
N PHE A 376 -18.42 -6.98 -10.87
CA PHE A 376 -17.67 -7.84 -11.81
C PHE A 376 -17.88 -7.48 -13.30
N LEU A 377 -18.82 -6.59 -13.62
CA LEU A 377 -19.03 -6.01 -14.95
C LEU A 377 -18.47 -4.59 -15.06
N LEU A 378 -18.02 -3.99 -13.95
CA LEU A 378 -17.55 -2.60 -13.90
C LEU A 378 -16.04 -2.52 -13.61
N GLU A 379 -15.53 -3.40 -12.76
CA GLU A 379 -14.13 -3.47 -12.34
C GLU A 379 -13.33 -4.46 -13.23
N ILE A 380 -13.55 -4.38 -14.55
CA ILE A 380 -13.11 -5.40 -15.51
C ILE A 380 -11.58 -5.51 -15.59
N ASP A 381 -10.85 -4.39 -15.55
CA ASP A 381 -9.39 -4.39 -15.65
C ASP A 381 -8.73 -5.18 -14.52
N GLY A 382 -9.17 -4.93 -13.27
CA GLY A 382 -8.67 -5.63 -12.09
C GLY A 382 -9.06 -7.11 -12.11
N LEU A 383 -10.33 -7.39 -12.44
CA LEU A 383 -10.82 -8.76 -12.58
C LEU A 383 -10.05 -9.57 -13.64
N ASN A 384 -9.81 -8.97 -14.82
CA ASN A 384 -9.06 -9.57 -15.90
C ASN A 384 -7.62 -9.91 -15.45
N ALA A 385 -6.93 -8.92 -14.86
CA ALA A 385 -5.55 -9.09 -14.40
C ALA A 385 -5.43 -10.20 -13.34
N ALA A 386 -6.36 -10.25 -12.39
CA ALA A 386 -6.38 -11.24 -11.32
C ALA A 386 -6.58 -12.66 -11.85
N ILE A 387 -7.54 -12.87 -12.76
CA ILE A 387 -7.80 -14.20 -13.34
C ILE A 387 -6.66 -14.63 -14.26
N ALA A 388 -6.13 -13.71 -15.08
CA ALA A 388 -4.96 -13.98 -15.92
C ALA A 388 -3.75 -14.41 -15.08
N ASP A 389 -3.49 -13.72 -13.96
CA ASP A 389 -2.42 -14.09 -13.04
C ASP A 389 -2.64 -15.44 -12.37
N TRP A 390 -3.85 -15.67 -11.85
CA TRP A 390 -4.21 -16.95 -11.25
C TRP A 390 -4.04 -18.10 -12.26
N ARG A 391 -4.44 -17.94 -13.52
CA ARG A 391 -4.24 -18.96 -14.58
C ARG A 391 -2.76 -19.30 -14.77
N ARG A 392 -1.85 -18.32 -14.75
CA ARG A 392 -0.40 -18.53 -14.93
C ARG A 392 0.25 -19.30 -13.78
N ARG A 393 -0.30 -19.24 -12.56
CA ARG A 393 0.25 -19.95 -11.40
C ARG A 393 0.07 -21.46 -11.57
N THR A 394 1.15 -22.24 -11.72
CA THR A 394 1.07 -23.70 -11.85
C THR A 394 0.75 -24.37 -10.52
N ARG A 395 -0.15 -25.36 -10.56
CA ARG A 395 -0.61 -26.16 -9.40
C ARG A 395 0.56 -26.98 -8.83
N PRO A 396 0.78 -27.05 -7.50
CA PRO A 396 1.66 -28.05 -6.91
C PRO A 396 0.99 -29.43 -6.96
N LYS A 397 1.70 -30.49 -7.37
CA LYS A 397 1.24 -31.88 -7.22
C LYS A 397 1.41 -32.34 -5.76
N SER A 398 0.45 -33.13 -5.27
CA SER A 398 0.37 -33.64 -3.90
C SER A 398 1.47 -34.66 -3.55
N VAL A 399 2.15 -34.34 -2.44
CA VAL A 399 2.80 -35.16 -1.39
C VAL A 399 3.43 -36.50 -1.77
N GLU A 400 4.76 -36.56 -1.75
CA GLU A 400 5.52 -37.60 -1.03
C GLU A 400 6.87 -37.06 -0.55
N ALA A 401 7.33 -37.61 0.57
CA ALA A 401 8.33 -37.06 1.47
C ALA A 401 9.71 -36.78 0.84
N GLY A 402 10.27 -35.58 1.10
CA GLY A 402 11.69 -35.34 0.85
C GLY A 402 12.09 -33.88 0.73
N ARG A 403 12.50 -33.30 1.86
CA ARG A 403 13.61 -32.33 2.04
C ARG A 403 13.64 -31.06 1.15
N GLY A 404 13.53 -29.93 1.87
CA GLY A 404 14.40 -28.77 1.66
C GLY A 404 13.84 -27.63 0.80
N ASP A 405 13.81 -26.44 1.38
CA ASP A 405 13.82 -25.11 0.75
C ASP A 405 12.56 -24.39 0.24
N ASP A 406 11.43 -25.01 -0.09
CA ASP A 406 10.32 -24.26 -0.73
C ASP A 406 9.16 -23.79 0.18
N ALA A 407 9.44 -23.48 1.45
CA ALA A 407 8.43 -23.03 2.43
C ALA A 407 8.21 -21.50 2.47
N LEU A 408 9.07 -20.69 1.83
CA LEU A 408 9.09 -19.24 2.05
C LEU A 408 8.24 -18.41 1.06
N HIS A 409 7.83 -19.00 -0.07
CA HIS A 409 7.07 -18.28 -1.10
C HIS A 409 5.54 -18.35 -0.92
N ARG A 410 5.04 -19.20 -0.01
CA ARG A 410 3.60 -19.44 0.20
C ARG A 410 2.92 -18.54 1.24
N GLU A 411 3.64 -17.74 2.01
CA GLU A 411 3.03 -16.97 3.13
C GLU A 411 2.72 -15.49 2.79
N LEU A 412 2.93 -15.06 1.53
CA LEU A 412 3.01 -13.63 1.19
C LEU A 412 2.21 -13.26 -0.07
N GLY A 413 0.90 -13.52 -0.05
CA GLY A 413 -0.03 -13.17 -1.15
C GLY A 413 0.18 -11.77 -1.77
N ALA A 414 -0.33 -11.59 -2.99
CA ALA A 414 -0.26 -10.32 -3.73
C ALA A 414 -1.04 -9.19 -2.99
N ALA A 415 -0.55 -7.96 -3.15
CA ALA A 415 -0.81 -6.79 -2.30
C ALA A 415 -2.23 -6.17 -2.39
N GLU A 416 -3.21 -6.86 -2.96
CA GLU A 416 -4.49 -6.26 -3.39
C GLU A 416 -5.71 -6.76 -2.58
N THR A 417 -5.51 -7.42 -1.43
CA THR A 417 -6.57 -8.10 -0.63
C THR A 417 -6.81 -7.51 0.76
N TRP A 418 -6.64 -6.21 0.97
CA TRP A 418 -6.56 -5.67 2.33
C TRP A 418 -7.90 -5.11 2.84
N ASP A 419 -8.62 -5.91 3.64
CA ASP A 419 -9.73 -5.47 4.51
C ASP A 419 -9.21 -4.60 5.66
N PHE A 420 -9.56 -3.31 5.68
CA PHE A 420 -8.97 -2.34 6.60
C PHE A 420 -9.32 -2.53 8.11
N LEU A 421 -10.24 -3.44 8.48
CA LEU A 421 -10.55 -3.79 9.88
C LEU A 421 -10.26 -5.25 10.24
N GLU A 422 -10.06 -6.16 9.29
CA GLU A 422 -9.42 -7.48 9.51
C GLU A 422 -7.89 -7.46 9.38
N VAL A 423 -7.30 -6.50 8.66
CA VAL A 423 -5.85 -6.43 8.38
C VAL A 423 -5.03 -5.96 9.58
N CYS A 424 -5.66 -5.44 10.64
CA CYS A 424 -4.94 -5.02 11.84
C CYS A 424 -5.66 -5.32 13.17
N PRO A 425 -5.74 -6.61 13.54
CA PRO A 425 -6.03 -6.98 14.92
C PRO A 425 -4.96 -6.39 15.86
N PRO A 426 -5.28 -6.11 17.13
CA PRO A 426 -4.25 -5.76 18.11
C PRO A 426 -3.15 -6.85 18.11
N VAL A 427 -1.89 -6.45 18.34
CA VAL A 427 -0.79 -7.40 18.56
C VAL A 427 -1.08 -8.14 19.88
N THR A 428 -1.84 -9.21 19.81
CA THR A 428 -2.22 -10.06 20.97
C THR A 428 -1.31 -11.27 21.11
N GLN A 429 -0.55 -11.58 20.07
CA GLN A 429 0.34 -12.73 19.99
C GLN A 429 1.81 -12.28 20.14
N PRO A 430 2.62 -13.02 20.93
CA PRO A 430 4.02 -12.70 21.15
C PRO A 430 4.88 -12.85 19.88
N TYR A 431 6.04 -12.19 19.88
CA TYR A 431 7.05 -12.39 18.83
C TYR A 431 7.62 -13.80 18.84
N GLY A 432 8.07 -14.26 17.68
CA GLY A 432 8.78 -15.53 17.53
C GLY A 432 10.21 -15.48 18.10
N VAL A 433 10.82 -16.65 18.21
CA VAL A 433 12.13 -16.84 18.86
C VAL A 433 13.23 -17.12 17.82
N VAL A 434 14.42 -16.56 18.05
CA VAL A 434 15.65 -16.87 17.31
C VAL A 434 16.29 -18.15 17.86
N ASP A 435 15.76 -19.30 17.43
CA ASP A 435 16.27 -20.62 17.81
C ASP A 435 17.45 -21.10 16.92
N ALA A 436 18.03 -22.27 17.23
CA ALA A 436 19.16 -22.81 16.46
C ALA A 436 18.80 -23.11 14.99
N LYS A 437 17.56 -23.52 14.72
CA LYS A 437 17.09 -23.78 13.36
C LYS A 437 16.99 -22.49 12.56
N PHE A 438 16.42 -21.44 13.15
CA PHE A 438 16.32 -20.11 12.55
C PHE A 438 17.70 -19.59 12.12
N VAL A 439 18.70 -19.73 13.00
CA VAL A 439 20.09 -19.32 12.69
C VAL A 439 20.69 -20.14 11.56
N ALA A 440 20.42 -21.45 11.52
CA ALA A 440 20.87 -22.32 10.43
C ALA A 440 20.21 -21.91 9.09
N ASP A 441 18.90 -21.63 9.10
CA ASP A 441 18.16 -21.18 7.92
C ASP A 441 18.73 -19.84 7.39
N VAL A 442 19.01 -18.87 8.28
CA VAL A 442 19.66 -17.60 7.89
C VAL A 442 21.02 -17.83 7.25
N ARG A 443 21.86 -18.70 7.82
CA ARG A 443 23.18 -19.02 7.24
C ARG A 443 23.05 -19.65 5.85
N ALA A 444 22.09 -20.54 5.66
CA ALA A 444 21.82 -21.15 4.36
C ALA A 444 21.43 -20.10 3.32
N LEU A 445 20.51 -19.18 3.66
CA LEU A 445 20.07 -18.08 2.78
C LEU A 445 21.24 -17.20 2.31
N LEU A 446 22.19 -16.90 3.19
CA LEU A 446 23.36 -16.09 2.85
C LEU A 446 24.43 -16.82 2.01
N SER A 447 24.44 -18.15 2.05
CA SER A 447 25.38 -19.00 1.30
C SER A 447 24.95 -19.27 -0.14
N LEU A 448 23.64 -19.22 -0.43
CA LEU A 448 23.08 -19.48 -1.76
C LEU A 448 23.32 -18.31 -2.74
N SER A 449 23.53 -17.10 -2.24
CA SER A 449 23.75 -15.88 -3.05
C SER A 449 25.20 -15.68 -3.50
N SER A 450 26.18 -16.39 -2.93
CA SER A 450 27.60 -16.24 -3.27
C SER A 450 27.98 -17.06 -4.51
N LYS A 451 27.39 -16.76 -5.67
CA LYS A 451 27.99 -17.14 -6.97
C LYS A 451 29.00 -16.06 -7.35
N GLY A 452 30.23 -16.14 -6.84
CA GLY A 452 31.32 -15.29 -7.37
C GLY A 452 32.60 -15.16 -6.55
N GLU A 453 32.54 -14.97 -5.24
CA GLU A 453 33.74 -14.77 -4.42
C GLU A 453 33.60 -15.52 -3.08
N SER A 454 34.59 -16.37 -2.76
CA SER A 454 34.59 -17.20 -1.56
C SER A 454 34.90 -16.35 -0.32
N ILE A 455 33.88 -15.83 0.33
CA ILE A 455 33.94 -15.50 1.75
C ILE A 455 33.20 -16.62 2.49
N ASP A 456 33.99 -17.52 3.07
CA ASP A 456 33.53 -18.72 3.73
C ASP A 456 32.65 -18.36 4.94
N ALA A 457 31.34 -18.62 4.85
CA ALA A 457 30.35 -18.25 5.87
C ALA A 457 30.57 -18.91 7.24
N ASN A 458 31.50 -19.88 7.33
CA ASN A 458 31.80 -20.69 8.50
C ASN A 458 33.18 -20.43 9.13
N ARG A 459 33.96 -19.44 8.68
CA ARG A 459 35.33 -19.22 9.20
C ARG A 459 35.32 -18.28 10.42
N GLU A 460 35.56 -18.84 11.60
CA GLU A 460 35.86 -18.07 12.81
C GLU A 460 37.34 -17.65 12.80
N GLY A 461 37.62 -16.34 12.74
CA GLY A 461 38.98 -15.78 12.86
C GLY A 461 39.12 -14.38 12.25
N PRO A 462 39.90 -13.46 12.83
CA PRO A 462 39.87 -12.03 12.46
C PRO A 462 40.33 -11.77 11.02
N SER A 463 39.58 -10.92 10.30
CA SER A 463 39.94 -10.42 8.97
C SER A 463 40.81 -9.16 9.04
N ALA A 464 41.75 -9.02 8.11
CA ALA A 464 42.72 -7.92 8.03
C ALA A 464 42.10 -6.51 7.81
N ASN A 465 40.79 -6.43 7.50
CA ASN A 465 40.09 -5.18 7.17
C ASN A 465 39.05 -4.73 8.23
N GLY A 466 39.04 -5.33 9.44
CA GLY A 466 38.15 -4.89 10.53
C GLY A 466 36.67 -5.28 10.38
N HIS A 467 36.31 -6.07 9.36
CA HIS A 467 34.98 -6.67 9.24
C HIS A 467 34.90 -8.02 9.97
N PRO A 468 33.73 -8.39 10.53
CA PRO A 468 33.53 -9.70 11.13
C PRO A 468 33.77 -10.81 10.10
N SER A 469 34.44 -11.88 10.52
CA SER A 469 34.76 -13.02 9.63
C SER A 469 33.53 -13.86 9.28
N SER A 470 32.49 -13.78 10.09
CA SER A 470 31.19 -14.38 9.84
C SER A 470 30.16 -13.29 9.49
N ARG A 471 29.30 -13.57 8.52
CA ARG A 471 28.17 -12.71 8.14
C ARG A 471 26.92 -12.90 9.02
N VAL A 472 26.98 -13.81 10.00
CA VAL A 472 25.91 -14.10 10.96
C VAL A 472 26.52 -14.15 12.36
N LEU A 473 26.29 -13.11 13.17
CA LEU A 473 26.84 -13.00 14.52
C LEU A 473 25.82 -13.40 15.56
N ARG A 474 26.22 -14.24 16.51
CA ARG A 474 25.39 -14.73 17.61
C ARG A 474 26.20 -14.85 18.90
N GLY A 475 25.55 -14.62 20.03
CA GLY A 475 26.18 -14.70 21.36
C GLY A 475 26.62 -13.34 21.85
N ALA A 476 26.62 -13.17 23.18
CA ALA A 476 26.74 -11.85 23.83
C ALA A 476 27.98 -11.05 23.42
N GLU A 477 29.11 -11.71 23.21
CA GLU A 477 30.36 -11.08 22.77
C GLU A 477 30.24 -10.59 21.32
N ALA A 478 29.84 -11.46 20.39
CA ALA A 478 29.79 -11.16 18.96
C ALA A 478 28.75 -10.09 18.59
N VAL A 479 27.66 -9.99 19.36
CA VAL A 479 26.59 -8.98 19.13
C VAL A 479 26.74 -7.74 20.02
N GLY A 480 27.73 -7.68 20.92
CA GLY A 480 27.84 -6.65 21.94
C GLY A 480 27.97 -5.22 21.40
N GLU A 481 28.63 -5.04 20.25
CA GLU A 481 28.77 -3.76 19.56
C GLU A 481 27.44 -3.25 18.95
N TYR A 482 26.50 -4.17 18.73
CA TYR A 482 25.17 -3.88 18.20
C TYR A 482 24.15 -3.56 19.30
N ALA A 483 24.56 -3.65 20.56
CA ALA A 483 23.67 -3.42 21.70
C ALA A 483 23.26 -1.94 21.88
N GLY A 484 23.89 -0.99 21.19
CA GLY A 484 23.61 0.44 21.34
C GLY A 484 23.86 1.22 20.07
N ASP A 485 23.51 2.50 20.13
CA ASP A 485 23.96 3.55 19.20
C ASP A 485 24.82 4.58 19.95
N MET A 486 24.99 5.78 19.39
CA MET A 486 25.78 6.85 20.01
C MET A 486 24.96 7.68 21.02
N GLY A 487 23.69 7.32 21.23
CA GLY A 487 22.79 7.98 22.17
C GLY A 487 23.02 7.57 23.62
N HIS A 488 22.25 8.20 24.51
CA HIS A 488 22.26 7.94 25.95
C HIS A 488 21.35 6.77 26.38
N HIS A 489 20.59 6.20 25.44
CA HIS A 489 19.59 5.18 25.73
C HIS A 489 20.19 3.85 26.21
N ALA A 490 19.36 3.07 26.90
CA ALA A 490 19.75 1.77 27.42
C ALA A 490 20.23 0.84 26.31
N ARG A 491 21.33 0.11 26.58
CA ARG A 491 21.85 -0.89 25.64
C ARG A 491 21.01 -2.16 25.70
N HIS A 492 20.72 -2.75 24.55
CA HIS A 492 20.04 -4.02 24.43
C HIS A 492 20.67 -4.86 23.31
N PRO A 493 21.45 -5.91 23.62
CA PRO A 493 22.02 -6.78 22.59
C PRO A 493 20.91 -7.47 21.78
N PRO A 494 21.08 -7.62 20.45
CA PRO A 494 20.14 -8.40 19.64
C PRO A 494 20.37 -9.91 19.80
N ASP A 495 19.41 -10.72 19.37
CA ASP A 495 19.56 -12.18 19.38
C ASP A 495 20.48 -12.68 18.24
N LEU A 496 20.51 -11.93 17.13
CA LEU A 496 21.29 -12.22 15.93
C LEU A 496 21.62 -10.94 15.17
N VAL A 497 22.80 -10.87 14.57
CA VAL A 497 23.16 -9.84 13.59
C VAL A 497 23.43 -10.50 12.24
N VAL A 498 22.93 -9.90 11.18
CA VAL A 498 23.06 -10.40 9.80
C VAL A 498 23.66 -9.33 8.91
N LEU A 499 24.68 -9.69 8.14
CA LEU A 499 25.46 -8.82 7.26
C LEU A 499 25.25 -9.21 5.79
N PRO A 500 24.16 -8.76 5.14
CA PRO A 500 23.90 -9.01 3.73
C PRO A 500 24.75 -8.11 2.83
N THR A 501 25.01 -8.60 1.62
CA THR A 501 25.73 -7.91 0.55
C THR A 501 24.81 -7.50 -0.61
N THR A 502 23.63 -8.11 -0.72
CA THR A 502 22.66 -7.88 -1.81
C THR A 502 21.25 -7.59 -1.30
N THR A 503 20.42 -6.98 -2.15
CA THR A 503 19.00 -6.74 -1.85
C THR A 503 18.23 -8.05 -1.70
N GLU A 504 18.61 -9.07 -2.46
CA GLU A 504 17.99 -10.39 -2.47
C GLU A 504 18.21 -11.12 -1.15
N GLU A 505 19.40 -11.01 -0.56
CA GLU A 505 19.71 -11.55 0.77
C GLU A 505 18.90 -10.85 1.87
N VAL A 506 18.82 -9.51 1.83
CA VAL A 506 17.96 -8.75 2.75
C VAL A 506 16.51 -9.22 2.62
N ALA A 507 16.00 -9.34 1.39
CA ALA A 507 14.65 -9.79 1.13
C ALA A 507 14.38 -11.20 1.64
N ALA A 508 15.34 -12.13 1.47
CA ALA A 508 15.22 -13.49 1.99
C ALA A 508 15.17 -13.55 3.53
N VAL A 509 16.05 -12.79 4.20
CA VAL A 509 16.08 -12.72 5.67
C VAL A 509 14.81 -12.06 6.21
N VAL A 510 14.34 -10.99 5.58
CA VAL A 510 13.08 -10.33 5.96
C VAL A 510 11.88 -11.26 5.79
N ARG A 511 11.79 -12.01 4.68
CA ARG A 511 10.72 -13.02 4.49
C ARG A 511 10.73 -14.08 5.59
N LEU A 512 11.90 -14.60 5.97
CA LEU A 512 12.05 -15.55 7.07
C LEU A 512 11.60 -14.96 8.41
N CYS A 513 11.99 -13.72 8.70
CA CYS A 513 11.55 -13.01 9.90
C CYS A 513 10.03 -12.77 9.89
N TYR A 514 9.43 -12.47 8.74
CA TYR A 514 7.99 -12.28 8.60
C TYR A 514 7.21 -13.56 8.90
N VAL A 515 7.58 -14.66 8.25
CA VAL A 515 7.04 -16.02 8.45
C VAL A 515 7.12 -16.43 9.92
N ARG A 516 8.29 -16.22 10.55
CA ARG A 516 8.56 -16.60 11.95
C ARG A 516 8.13 -15.54 12.96
N ARG A 517 7.58 -14.41 12.52
CA ARG A 517 7.24 -13.24 13.34
C ARG A 517 8.37 -12.78 14.27
N VAL A 518 9.60 -12.78 13.76
CA VAL A 518 10.80 -12.33 14.48
C VAL A 518 11.03 -10.84 14.21
N PRO A 519 11.22 -9.99 15.24
CA PRO A 519 11.51 -8.58 15.06
C PRO A 519 12.78 -8.33 14.25
N ILE A 520 12.76 -7.25 13.47
CA ILE A 520 13.85 -6.81 12.63
C ILE A 520 14.23 -5.38 13.04
N VAL A 521 15.52 -5.10 13.18
CA VAL A 521 16.04 -3.74 13.35
C VAL A 521 17.05 -3.47 12.25
N PRO A 522 16.72 -2.60 11.27
CA PRO A 522 17.68 -2.18 10.26
C PRO A 522 18.78 -1.32 10.90
N ARG A 523 20.02 -1.54 10.49
CA ARG A 523 21.17 -0.77 10.96
C ARG A 523 22.08 -0.37 9.79
N GLY A 524 22.60 0.85 9.88
CA GLY A 524 23.68 1.36 9.05
C GLY A 524 24.96 1.47 9.88
N ALA A 525 25.55 2.67 9.92
CA ALA A 525 26.76 2.91 10.72
C ALA A 525 26.55 2.89 12.25
N GLY A 526 25.32 2.82 12.74
CA GLY A 526 25.02 2.83 14.19
C GLY A 526 25.24 4.18 14.88
N THR A 527 25.30 5.28 14.13
CA THR A 527 25.64 6.62 14.63
C THR A 527 24.42 7.46 15.07
N GLY A 528 23.24 6.86 15.14
CA GLY A 528 22.02 7.51 15.64
C GLY A 528 22.11 7.85 17.12
N LEU A 529 21.21 8.72 17.58
CA LEU A 529 21.21 9.26 18.96
C LEU A 529 19.94 8.94 19.76
N GLU A 530 18.88 8.48 19.09
CA GLU A 530 17.54 8.31 19.66
C GLU A 530 17.18 6.83 19.93
N GLY A 531 18.14 5.90 19.85
CA GLY A 531 17.92 4.47 20.08
C GLY A 531 17.25 3.76 18.89
N GLY A 532 17.20 4.40 17.72
CA GLY A 532 16.47 3.91 16.55
C GLY A 532 16.98 2.57 16.02
N CYS A 533 18.28 2.30 16.13
CA CYS A 533 18.89 1.05 15.62
C CYS A 533 19.21 0.01 16.71
N VAL A 534 18.53 0.12 17.87
CA VAL A 534 18.68 -0.79 19.02
C VAL A 534 17.51 -1.80 19.11
N ALA A 535 17.84 -3.06 19.36
CA ALA A 535 16.91 -4.18 19.36
C ALA A 535 16.20 -4.40 20.71
N TYR A 536 15.45 -3.40 21.20
CA TYR A 536 14.71 -3.48 22.49
C TYR A 536 13.66 -4.60 22.59
N ARG A 537 13.29 -5.23 21.48
CA ARG A 537 12.37 -6.38 21.43
C ARG A 537 13.08 -7.68 21.08
N GLY A 538 14.42 -7.71 21.15
CA GLY A 538 15.23 -8.81 20.63
C GLY A 538 15.15 -8.89 19.11
N GLY A 539 15.32 -10.09 18.58
CA GLY A 539 15.24 -10.42 17.16
C GLY A 539 16.54 -10.18 16.40
N VAL A 540 16.39 -9.82 15.13
CA VAL A 540 17.48 -9.76 14.16
C VAL A 540 17.84 -8.32 13.84
N VAL A 541 19.10 -7.95 14.02
CA VAL A 541 19.65 -6.73 13.41
C VAL A 541 20.13 -7.06 11.99
N ILE A 542 19.61 -6.33 11.00
CA ILE A 542 20.09 -6.40 9.62
C ILE A 542 20.99 -5.19 9.40
N ASP A 543 22.30 -5.42 9.37
CA ASP A 543 23.29 -4.36 9.19
C ASP A 543 23.75 -4.30 7.72
N THR A 544 23.45 -3.17 7.09
CA THR A 544 23.70 -2.91 5.68
C THR A 544 25.17 -2.59 5.37
N CYS A 545 26.09 -2.64 6.36
CA CYS A 545 27.48 -2.20 6.21
C CYS A 545 28.28 -2.89 5.10
N LEU A 546 27.84 -4.03 4.55
CA LEU A 546 28.52 -4.67 3.41
C LEU A 546 27.93 -4.29 2.05
N MET A 547 26.80 -3.56 2.01
CA MET A 547 26.16 -3.07 0.79
C MET A 547 26.86 -1.80 0.29
N LYS A 548 28.04 -1.97 -0.30
CA LYS A 548 29.02 -0.90 -0.61
C LYS A 548 29.14 -0.50 -2.08
N ARG A 549 28.19 -0.94 -2.94
CA ARG A 549 28.21 -0.60 -4.37
C ARG A 549 28.05 0.92 -4.57
N ILE A 550 28.87 1.50 -5.44
CA ILE A 550 28.78 2.91 -5.85
C ILE A 550 28.94 2.97 -7.38
N SER A 551 28.06 3.68 -8.07
CA SER A 551 28.18 3.96 -9.51
C SER A 551 27.52 5.29 -9.87
N CYS A 552 28.16 6.10 -10.72
CA CYS A 552 27.53 7.27 -11.31
C CYS A 552 26.51 6.87 -12.39
N VAL A 553 25.50 7.70 -12.60
CA VAL A 553 24.56 7.56 -13.72
C VAL A 553 25.09 8.37 -14.90
N ASP A 554 25.29 7.71 -16.04
CA ASP A 554 25.86 8.35 -17.23
C ASP A 554 25.03 9.54 -17.70
N GLY A 555 25.72 10.67 -17.93
CA GLY A 555 25.10 11.92 -18.38
C GLY A 555 24.30 12.68 -17.32
N GLU A 556 24.23 12.18 -16.09
CA GLU A 556 23.40 12.74 -15.02
C GLU A 556 24.23 13.13 -13.79
N GLN A 557 23.78 14.13 -13.03
CA GLN A 557 24.35 14.46 -11.71
C GLN A 557 23.74 13.58 -10.62
N LEU A 558 23.80 12.26 -10.82
CA LEU A 558 23.22 11.24 -9.94
C LEU A 558 24.23 10.11 -9.69
N ALA A 559 24.17 9.52 -8.50
CA ALA A 559 24.84 8.26 -8.20
C ALA A 559 23.86 7.23 -7.63
N VAL A 560 24.02 5.98 -8.02
CA VAL A 560 23.42 4.81 -7.38
C VAL A 560 24.38 4.33 -6.30
N VAL A 561 23.89 4.20 -5.07
CA VAL A 561 24.69 3.84 -3.89
C VAL A 561 23.99 2.78 -3.06
N GLY A 562 24.73 1.78 -2.59
CA GLY A 562 24.24 0.84 -1.58
C GLY A 562 23.99 1.54 -0.24
N ALA A 563 23.01 1.04 0.53
CA ALA A 563 22.60 1.67 1.79
C ALA A 563 23.70 1.73 2.86
N GLY A 564 24.70 0.85 2.79
CA GLY A 564 25.83 0.78 3.70
C GLY A 564 26.99 1.73 3.38
N VAL A 565 26.99 2.35 2.19
CA VAL A 565 28.02 3.32 1.80
C VAL A 565 28.05 4.46 2.80
N LEU A 566 29.22 4.79 3.34
CA LEU A 566 29.38 5.94 4.23
C LEU A 566 29.47 7.23 3.42
N LYS A 567 29.01 8.33 4.00
CA LYS A 567 29.10 9.66 3.38
C LYS A 567 30.51 9.99 2.88
N ASN A 568 31.54 9.76 3.70
CA ASN A 568 32.93 10.03 3.31
C ASN A 568 33.43 9.08 2.21
N GLU A 569 32.96 7.83 2.17
CA GLU A 569 33.32 6.88 1.11
C GLU A 569 32.77 7.35 -0.24
N LEU A 570 31.51 7.79 -0.28
CA LEU A 570 30.89 8.35 -1.47
C LEU A 570 31.62 9.61 -1.95
N ASN A 571 31.90 10.55 -1.05
CA ASN A 571 32.61 11.78 -1.43
C ASN A 571 34.04 11.53 -1.91
N LYS A 572 34.73 10.52 -1.36
CA LYS A 572 36.04 10.09 -1.86
C LYS A 572 35.96 9.48 -3.26
N PHE A 573 34.92 8.71 -3.55
CA PHE A 573 34.67 8.17 -4.89
C PHE A 573 34.39 9.27 -5.93
N LEU A 574 33.67 10.31 -5.54
CA LEU A 574 33.26 11.42 -6.41
C LEU A 574 34.35 12.48 -6.65
N GLU A 575 35.34 12.57 -5.76
CA GLU A 575 36.44 13.53 -5.83
C GLU A 575 37.15 13.61 -7.20
N PRO A 576 37.64 12.50 -7.80
CA PRO A 576 38.29 12.55 -9.11
C PRO A 576 37.35 12.97 -10.24
N LEU A 577 36.03 12.89 -10.05
CA LEU A 577 35.02 13.32 -11.02
C LEU A 577 34.65 14.80 -10.87
N GLY A 578 35.24 15.50 -9.89
CA GLY A 578 34.89 16.89 -9.59
C GLY A 578 33.47 17.07 -9.04
N LEU A 579 32.90 16.01 -8.47
CA LEU A 579 31.53 16.00 -7.90
C LEU A 579 31.57 15.82 -6.38
N ILE A 580 30.46 16.12 -5.72
CA ILE A 580 30.25 15.95 -4.27
C ILE A 580 28.79 15.60 -3.96
N PHE A 581 28.56 14.75 -2.96
CA PHE A 581 27.26 14.58 -2.31
C PHE A 581 27.11 15.62 -1.20
N GLY A 582 26.05 16.43 -1.31
CA GLY A 582 25.90 17.69 -0.59
C GLY A 582 25.73 17.58 0.94
N PRO A 583 24.78 16.77 1.45
CA PRO A 583 24.54 16.61 2.88
C PRO A 583 25.80 16.18 3.66
N ASP A 584 26.05 16.84 4.79
CA ASP A 584 27.31 16.73 5.52
C ASP A 584 27.17 16.61 7.06
N PRO A 585 26.56 15.52 7.54
CA PRO A 585 26.58 15.19 8.96
C PRO A 585 27.99 14.87 9.46
N SER A 586 28.28 15.27 10.70
CA SER A 586 29.60 15.15 11.33
C SER A 586 29.98 13.70 11.71
N SER A 587 28.99 12.84 11.98
CA SER A 587 29.18 11.47 12.47
C SER A 587 29.59 10.44 11.41
N ASN A 588 29.74 10.85 10.14
CA ASN A 588 29.99 9.97 8.99
C ASN A 588 29.02 8.76 8.90
N PRO A 589 27.70 8.99 8.91
CA PRO A 589 26.69 7.94 8.80
C PRO A 589 26.72 7.24 7.42
N SER A 590 26.03 6.11 7.33
CA SER A 590 25.72 5.50 6.03
C SER A 590 24.62 6.29 5.32
N ILE A 591 24.64 6.29 3.97
CA ILE A 591 23.65 7.00 3.17
C ILE A 591 22.23 6.45 3.42
N GLY A 592 22.08 5.13 3.62
CA GLY A 592 20.81 4.54 4.01
C GLY A 592 20.32 4.98 5.39
N GLY A 593 21.25 5.18 6.34
CA GLY A 593 20.96 5.75 7.65
C GLY A 593 20.48 7.20 7.55
N MET A 594 21.18 8.03 6.76
CA MET A 594 20.81 9.42 6.50
C MET A 594 19.40 9.53 5.90
N ALA A 595 19.06 8.68 4.94
CA ALA A 595 17.72 8.62 4.37
C ALA A 595 16.66 8.17 5.39
N SER A 596 17.00 7.19 6.23
CA SER A 596 16.08 6.62 7.23
C SER A 596 15.77 7.58 8.36
N THR A 597 16.72 8.42 8.81
CA THR A 597 16.50 9.38 9.91
C THR A 597 16.19 10.79 9.41
N GLY A 598 16.53 11.10 8.16
CA GLY A 598 16.47 12.46 7.63
C GLY A 598 17.67 13.33 8.02
N GLY A 599 18.70 12.77 8.66
CA GLY A 599 19.85 13.53 9.17
C GLY A 599 20.63 14.24 8.06
N SER A 600 20.99 15.51 8.26
CA SER A 600 21.47 16.40 7.18
C SER A 600 22.80 17.09 7.45
N GLY A 601 22.98 17.80 8.56
CA GLY A 601 24.25 18.44 8.94
C GLY A 601 24.56 19.81 8.32
N MET A 602 25.84 20.20 8.37
CA MET A 602 26.34 21.60 8.29
C MET A 602 26.15 22.30 6.94
N SER A 603 25.88 21.56 5.87
CA SER A 603 25.81 22.07 4.49
C SER A 603 24.38 22.21 3.95
N THR A 604 23.39 21.97 4.81
CA THR A 604 21.96 21.95 4.46
C THR A 604 21.50 23.25 3.82
N LEU A 605 21.97 24.41 4.30
CA LEU A 605 21.63 25.71 3.71
C LEU A 605 21.85 25.78 2.19
N LYS A 606 22.95 25.22 1.68
CA LYS A 606 23.29 25.30 0.24
C LYS A 606 22.79 24.09 -0.55
N TYR A 607 22.91 22.89 0.01
CA TYR A 607 22.65 21.66 -0.72
C TYR A 607 21.30 21.01 -0.40
N GLY A 608 20.60 21.50 0.61
CA GLY A 608 19.39 20.88 1.15
C GLY A 608 19.69 19.69 2.06
N THR A 609 18.63 19.17 2.65
CA THR A 609 18.62 18.02 3.56
C THR A 609 18.89 16.71 2.83
N SER A 610 19.14 15.63 3.58
CA SER A 610 19.21 14.28 3.00
C SER A 610 17.93 13.90 2.27
N LYS A 611 16.76 14.29 2.79
CA LYS A 611 15.46 14.01 2.16
C LYS A 611 15.33 14.64 0.78
N GLU A 612 15.85 15.85 0.58
CA GLU A 612 15.83 16.55 -0.70
C GLU A 612 16.83 16.00 -1.73
N ASN A 613 17.87 15.32 -1.25
CA ASN A 613 18.96 14.79 -2.07
C ASN A 613 18.80 13.32 -2.45
N VAL A 614 17.82 12.61 -1.89
CA VAL A 614 17.47 11.23 -2.29
C VAL A 614 16.37 11.26 -3.37
N ARG A 615 16.70 10.81 -4.58
CA ARG A 615 15.79 10.79 -5.75
C ARG A 615 14.93 9.55 -5.85
N SER A 616 15.43 8.42 -5.37
CA SER A 616 14.77 7.12 -5.44
C SER A 616 15.44 6.19 -4.44
N MET A 617 14.69 5.21 -3.93
CA MET A 617 15.19 4.17 -3.04
C MET A 617 14.69 2.81 -3.51
N THR A 618 15.54 1.80 -3.37
CA THR A 618 15.15 0.39 -3.39
C THR A 618 14.95 -0.04 -1.94
N VAL A 619 13.76 -0.53 -1.62
CA VAL A 619 13.35 -0.88 -0.26
C VAL A 619 12.82 -2.31 -0.24
N VAL A 620 13.27 -3.08 0.74
CA VAL A 620 12.69 -4.37 1.10
C VAL A 620 11.57 -4.11 2.11
N THR A 621 10.32 -4.40 1.71
CA THR A 621 9.11 -4.22 2.53
C THR A 621 9.07 -5.22 3.68
N PRO A 622 8.15 -5.08 4.66
CA PRO A 622 8.01 -6.02 5.78
C PRO A 622 7.67 -7.44 5.35
N THR A 623 6.99 -7.60 4.21
CA THR A 623 6.72 -8.87 3.54
C THR A 623 7.92 -9.41 2.75
N GLY A 624 9.06 -8.71 2.73
CA GLY A 624 10.24 -9.09 1.97
C GLY A 624 10.06 -9.03 0.44
N ARG A 625 9.11 -8.22 -0.04
CA ARG A 625 9.04 -7.78 -1.45
C ARG A 625 10.01 -6.62 -1.65
N VAL A 626 10.50 -6.45 -2.87
CA VAL A 626 11.39 -5.35 -3.24
C VAL A 626 10.59 -4.34 -4.03
N ILE A 627 10.64 -3.08 -3.62
CA ILE A 627 10.03 -1.96 -4.35
C ILE A 627 11.09 -0.91 -4.67
N ARG A 628 10.91 -0.24 -5.80
CA ARG A 628 11.57 1.04 -6.07
C ARG A 628 10.56 2.16 -5.83
N THR A 629 10.89 3.12 -4.98
CA THR A 629 9.93 4.14 -4.50
C THR A 629 9.44 5.07 -5.61
N ARG A 630 10.31 5.35 -6.60
CA ARG A 630 9.98 6.12 -7.81
C ARG A 630 11.09 6.00 -8.86
N GLN A 631 10.80 6.43 -10.09
CA GLN A 631 11.85 6.63 -11.09
C GLN A 631 12.79 7.77 -10.65
N PRO A 632 14.11 7.68 -10.89
CA PRO A 632 15.10 8.67 -10.44
C PRO A 632 15.12 9.96 -11.28
N VAL A 633 13.95 10.41 -11.75
CA VAL A 633 13.77 11.64 -12.53
C VAL A 633 13.40 12.81 -11.63
N ARG A 634 13.56 14.04 -12.10
CA ARG A 634 13.28 15.24 -11.29
C ARG A 634 11.79 15.47 -11.03
N LYS A 635 10.92 15.14 -11.99
CA LYS A 635 9.47 15.37 -11.93
C LYS A 635 8.72 14.06 -12.19
N SER A 636 7.73 13.77 -11.36
CA SER A 636 6.78 12.67 -11.54
C SER A 636 5.48 13.06 -10.83
N SER A 637 4.34 12.67 -11.39
CA SER A 637 3.01 12.91 -10.84
C SER A 637 2.10 11.69 -11.05
N THR A 638 2.71 10.50 -11.06
CA THR A 638 2.05 9.22 -11.33
C THR A 638 1.94 8.42 -10.04
N GLY A 639 0.83 8.61 -9.30
CA GLY A 639 0.57 7.94 -8.03
C GLY A 639 1.10 8.70 -6.79
N TYR A 640 1.05 8.04 -5.62
CA TYR A 640 1.53 8.60 -4.35
C TYR A 640 3.06 8.66 -4.29
N GLU A 641 3.61 9.66 -3.59
CA GLU A 641 5.06 9.85 -3.45
C GLU A 641 5.64 8.93 -2.37
N LEU A 642 5.85 7.66 -2.74
CA LEU A 642 6.41 6.65 -1.82
C LEU A 642 7.83 6.98 -1.38
N ASN A 643 8.59 7.81 -2.10
CA ASN A 643 9.93 8.20 -1.64
C ASN A 643 9.84 8.99 -0.32
N SER A 644 8.88 9.90 -0.21
CA SER A 644 8.63 10.67 1.01
C SER A 644 8.12 9.81 2.16
N LEU A 645 7.42 8.71 1.86
CA LEU A 645 6.90 7.79 2.86
C LEU A 645 8.03 7.05 3.62
N TYR A 646 9.08 6.62 2.92
CA TYR A 646 10.20 5.89 3.54
C TYR A 646 11.29 6.82 4.10
N LEU A 647 11.38 8.07 3.63
CA LEU A 647 12.33 9.06 4.14
C LEU A 647 11.96 9.53 5.54
N GLY A 648 12.83 9.26 6.52
CA GLY A 648 12.54 9.54 7.94
C GLY A 648 11.70 8.46 8.63
N ALA A 649 11.45 7.31 8.00
CA ALA A 649 10.69 6.22 8.61
C ALA A 649 11.50 5.40 9.63
N GLU A 650 12.79 5.68 9.81
CA GLU A 650 13.70 5.04 10.79
C GLU A 650 13.67 3.51 10.74
N GLY A 651 13.55 2.96 9.54
CA GLY A 651 13.48 1.52 9.34
C GLY A 651 12.21 0.87 9.88
N THR A 652 11.17 1.63 10.25
CA THR A 652 9.89 1.08 10.72
C THR A 652 9.00 0.58 9.58
N LEU A 653 9.23 1.01 8.33
CA LEU A 653 8.42 0.59 7.18
C LEU A 653 9.14 -0.39 6.24
N GLY A 654 10.44 -0.63 6.43
CA GLY A 654 11.22 -1.54 5.60
C GLY A 654 12.73 -1.32 5.74
N VAL A 655 13.52 -2.11 5.00
CA VAL A 655 14.98 -1.99 4.92
C VAL A 655 15.36 -1.31 3.61
N ILE A 656 15.96 -0.13 3.67
CA ILE A 656 16.54 0.53 2.48
C ILE A 656 17.83 -0.22 2.11
N THR A 657 17.96 -0.62 0.84
CA THR A 657 19.11 -1.41 0.36
C THR A 657 19.96 -0.66 -0.67
N GLU A 658 19.35 0.22 -1.46
CA GLU A 658 20.01 1.04 -2.48
C GLU A 658 19.29 2.39 -2.61
N LEU A 659 20.04 3.44 -2.94
CA LEU A 659 19.52 4.79 -3.15
C LEU A 659 20.09 5.39 -4.44
N VAL A 660 19.30 6.23 -5.09
CA VAL A 660 19.78 7.15 -6.13
C VAL A 660 19.85 8.54 -5.54
N VAL A 661 21.05 9.10 -5.43
CA VAL A 661 21.32 10.38 -4.77
C VAL A 661 21.75 11.45 -5.75
N ARG A 662 21.39 12.70 -5.45
CA ARG A 662 21.79 13.89 -6.19
C ARG A 662 23.24 14.27 -5.89
N LEU A 663 23.97 14.61 -6.94
CA LEU A 663 25.34 15.10 -6.88
C LEU A 663 25.42 16.58 -7.27
N PHE A 664 26.48 17.24 -6.83
CA PHE A 664 26.78 18.64 -7.13
C PHE A 664 28.21 18.79 -7.63
N PRO A 665 28.52 19.80 -8.46
CA PRO A 665 29.90 20.16 -8.77
C PRO A 665 30.67 20.59 -7.51
N ARG A 666 31.93 20.19 -7.39
CA ARG A 666 32.81 20.72 -6.34
C ARG A 666 33.10 22.20 -6.60
N PRO A 667 32.93 23.07 -5.59
CA PRO A 667 33.30 24.48 -5.72
C PRO A 667 34.80 24.65 -5.99
N LYS A 668 35.16 25.67 -6.79
CA LYS A 668 36.55 26.00 -7.13
C LYS A 668 37.23 26.88 -6.09
N VAL A 669 36.44 27.64 -5.34
CA VAL A 669 36.91 28.57 -4.32
C VAL A 669 36.18 28.29 -3.01
N ARG A 670 36.95 28.35 -1.93
CA ARG A 670 36.49 28.29 -0.54
C ARG A 670 37.22 29.36 0.27
N CYS A 671 36.47 30.15 1.02
CA CYS A 671 36.98 31.06 2.06
C CYS A 671 36.03 31.02 3.25
N GLY A 672 36.41 31.63 4.37
CA GLY A 672 35.54 31.63 5.54
C GLY A 672 35.94 32.66 6.57
N ALA A 673 35.24 32.65 7.70
CA ALA A 673 35.52 33.57 8.78
C ALA A 673 35.05 33.03 10.13
N VAL A 674 35.66 33.54 11.20
CA VAL A 674 35.16 33.43 12.56
C VAL A 674 34.77 34.82 13.04
N VAL A 675 33.58 34.97 13.62
CA VAL A 675 33.06 36.26 14.10
C VAL A 675 32.57 36.12 15.54
N VAL A 676 33.08 36.96 16.43
CA VAL A 676 32.81 36.93 17.87
C VAL A 676 31.75 37.98 18.23
N PHE A 677 30.79 37.59 19.06
CA PHE A 677 29.63 38.39 19.47
C PHE A 677 29.58 38.58 21.00
N PRO A 678 28.87 39.60 21.49
CA PRO A 678 28.69 39.81 22.92
C PRO A 678 27.82 38.74 23.60
N ASP A 679 26.85 38.18 22.87
CA ASP A 679 25.92 37.15 23.36
C ASP A 679 25.38 36.29 22.20
N VAL A 680 24.73 35.16 22.53
CA VAL A 680 24.15 34.23 21.53
C VAL A 680 23.00 34.85 20.73
N ARG A 681 22.30 35.85 21.29
CA ARG A 681 21.17 36.52 20.62
C ARG A 681 21.66 37.41 19.48
N ALA A 682 22.75 38.15 19.69
CA ALA A 682 23.39 38.99 18.68
C ALA A 682 23.93 38.14 17.51
N ALA A 683 24.57 37.02 17.84
CA ALA A 683 25.05 36.06 16.84
C ALA A 683 23.87 35.49 16.02
N ALA A 684 22.84 34.97 16.68
CA ALA A 684 21.67 34.39 16.01
C ALA A 684 20.88 35.44 15.20
N THR A 685 20.75 36.69 15.65
CA THR A 685 20.13 37.77 14.85
C THR A 685 20.87 37.99 13.53
N THR A 686 22.22 37.92 13.54
CA THR A 686 23.03 38.02 12.32
C THR A 686 22.74 36.88 11.35
N VAL A 687 22.54 35.68 11.87
CA VAL A 687 22.15 34.50 11.06
C VAL A 687 20.80 34.73 10.40
N VAL A 688 19.81 35.25 11.14
CA VAL A 688 18.48 35.57 10.59
C VAL A 688 18.57 36.59 9.46
N ASP A 689 19.37 37.64 9.63
CA ASP A 689 19.60 38.63 8.59
C ASP A 689 20.30 38.01 7.36
N ALA A 690 21.29 37.14 7.57
CA ALA A 690 22.02 36.47 6.49
C ALA A 690 21.13 35.53 5.66
N VAL A 691 20.27 34.75 6.31
CA VAL A 691 19.29 33.88 5.64
C VAL A 691 18.31 34.71 4.82
N ARG A 692 17.82 35.84 5.36
CA ARG A 692 16.94 36.76 4.63
C ARG A 692 17.61 37.44 3.45
N ALA A 693 18.91 37.73 3.57
CA ALA A 693 19.71 38.30 2.49
C ALA A 693 20.00 37.28 1.37
N ASN A 694 19.78 35.98 1.62
CA ASN A 694 19.96 34.89 0.66
C ASN A 694 21.36 34.89 0.01
N LEU A 695 22.40 34.89 0.85
CA LEU A 695 23.81 34.88 0.42
C LEU A 695 24.13 33.60 -0.36
N GLY A 696 24.25 33.70 -1.69
CA GLY A 696 24.32 32.53 -2.58
C GLY A 696 25.58 31.67 -2.43
N THR A 697 26.68 32.24 -1.90
CA THR A 697 27.93 31.51 -1.67
C THR A 697 28.04 30.91 -0.27
N LEU A 698 27.23 31.33 0.69
CA LEU A 698 27.25 30.82 2.08
C LEU A 698 26.92 29.31 2.07
N LEU A 699 27.87 28.50 2.54
CA LEU A 699 27.75 27.04 2.62
C LEU A 699 27.44 26.59 4.04
N ARG A 700 28.23 27.06 5.01
CA ARG A 700 28.08 26.71 6.43
C ARG A 700 27.99 27.97 7.26
N CYS A 701 27.07 27.95 8.22
CA CYS A 701 26.91 29.00 9.21
C CYS A 701 26.63 28.35 10.56
N GLU A 702 27.64 28.31 11.42
CA GLU A 702 27.61 27.57 12.67
C GLU A 702 27.76 28.48 13.87
N LEU A 703 26.98 28.27 14.92
CA LEU A 703 27.11 28.97 16.19
C LEU A 703 27.74 28.05 17.23
N MET A 704 28.67 28.58 18.03
CA MET A 704 29.05 28.04 19.33
C MET A 704 28.90 29.11 20.40
N ASN A 705 28.36 28.74 21.57
CA ASN A 705 28.36 29.65 22.71
C ASN A 705 29.73 29.69 23.43
N ASP A 706 29.86 30.58 24.41
CA ASP A 706 31.09 30.78 25.18
C ASP A 706 31.53 29.50 25.90
N GLU A 707 30.61 28.72 26.46
CA GLU A 707 30.93 27.41 27.07
C GLU A 707 31.52 26.43 26.05
N GLY A 708 30.94 26.35 24.85
CA GLY A 708 31.49 25.52 23.78
C GLY A 708 32.90 25.94 23.38
N ILE A 709 33.14 27.25 23.22
CA ILE A 709 34.48 27.77 22.89
C ILE A 709 35.47 27.49 24.02
N LYS A 710 35.08 27.70 25.28
CA LYS A 710 35.91 27.45 26.46
C LYS A 710 36.45 26.03 26.47
N VAL A 711 35.59 25.06 26.17
CA VAL A 711 35.95 23.63 26.23
C VAL A 711 36.75 23.21 25.01
N THR A 712 36.37 23.68 23.82
CA THR A 712 37.12 23.45 22.59
C THR A 712 38.55 23.97 22.69
N ASN A 713 38.77 25.16 23.26
CA ASN A 713 40.10 25.70 23.51
C ASN A 713 40.98 24.75 24.33
N VAL A 714 40.40 24.04 25.30
CA VAL A 714 41.15 23.09 26.12
C VAL A 714 41.39 21.77 25.38
N VAL A 715 40.38 21.22 24.71
CA VAL A 715 40.49 19.89 24.04
C VAL A 715 41.35 19.96 22.77
N PHE A 716 41.18 21.01 21.97
CA PHE A 716 41.85 21.19 20.68
C PHE A 716 43.02 22.17 20.75
N LYS A 717 43.34 22.69 21.94
CA LYS A 717 44.45 23.63 22.18
C LYS A 717 44.36 24.90 21.32
N THR A 718 43.14 25.36 21.04
CA THR A 718 42.90 26.60 20.30
C THR A 718 42.99 27.83 21.23
N GLN A 719 43.22 29.01 20.64
CA GLN A 719 43.34 30.29 21.37
C GLN A 719 42.19 31.26 21.04
N LEU A 720 40.98 30.73 20.84
CA LEU A 720 39.82 31.56 20.48
C LEU A 720 39.33 32.37 21.68
N ALA A 721 38.84 33.59 21.45
CA ALA A 721 38.21 34.39 22.50
C ALA A 721 36.99 33.65 23.06
N THR A 722 36.91 33.47 24.37
CA THR A 722 35.80 32.75 25.03
C THR A 722 34.55 33.62 25.06
N ALA A 723 33.81 33.60 23.95
CA ALA A 723 32.57 34.35 23.74
C ALA A 723 31.76 33.67 22.61
N PRO A 724 30.44 33.94 22.49
CA PRO A 724 29.63 33.39 21.41
C PRO A 724 30.21 33.74 20.04
N THR A 725 30.31 32.72 19.18
CA THR A 725 31.13 32.80 17.97
C THR A 725 30.41 32.12 16.80
N LEU A 726 30.35 32.82 15.66
CA LEU A 726 29.93 32.24 14.38
C LEU A 726 31.15 31.73 13.59
N PHE A 727 31.06 30.51 13.05
CA PHE A 727 31.98 29.94 12.07
C PHE A 727 31.29 29.91 10.71
N LEU A 728 31.93 30.50 9.71
CA LEU A 728 31.33 30.77 8.41
C LEU A 728 32.20 30.21 7.30
N GLU A 729 31.56 29.63 6.30
CA GLU A 729 32.21 29.14 5.09
C GLU A 729 31.44 29.57 3.85
N PHE A 730 32.15 30.17 2.90
CA PHE A 730 31.64 30.63 1.62
C PHE A 730 32.33 29.86 0.49
N VAL A 731 31.54 29.39 -0.47
CA VAL A 731 32.02 28.61 -1.60
C VAL A 731 31.42 29.09 -2.92
N GLY A 732 32.22 29.04 -3.98
CA GLY A 732 31.78 29.47 -5.31
C GLY A 732 32.73 29.11 -6.43
N ASN A 733 32.44 29.66 -7.61
CA ASN A 733 33.28 29.51 -8.80
C ASN A 733 34.33 30.61 -8.93
N THR A 734 34.10 31.76 -8.29
CA THR A 734 35.00 32.93 -8.30
C THR A 734 35.27 33.40 -6.88
N ARG A 735 36.48 33.91 -6.64
CA ARG A 735 36.88 34.48 -5.36
C ARG A 735 36.09 35.75 -5.02
N GLU A 736 35.87 36.59 -6.02
CA GLU A 736 35.12 37.83 -5.87
C GLU A 736 33.68 37.60 -5.35
N GLY A 737 33.00 36.55 -5.82
CA GLY A 737 31.65 36.23 -5.36
C GLY A 737 31.63 35.79 -3.88
N ALA A 738 32.53 34.87 -3.51
CA ALA A 738 32.59 34.36 -2.13
C ALA A 738 33.03 35.45 -1.14
N GLU A 739 34.03 36.26 -1.48
CA GLU A 739 34.46 37.39 -0.66
C GLU A 739 33.42 38.53 -0.66
N GLY A 740 32.64 38.68 -1.73
CA GLY A 740 31.52 39.62 -1.83
C GLY A 740 30.45 39.35 -0.79
N ASP A 741 29.95 38.11 -0.72
CA ASP A 741 28.95 37.71 0.28
C ASP A 741 29.51 37.80 1.71
N TRP A 742 30.81 37.49 1.90
CA TRP A 742 31.46 37.72 3.19
C TRP A 742 31.41 39.19 3.61
N ARG A 743 31.67 40.16 2.71
CA ARG A 743 31.57 41.59 3.05
C ARG A 743 30.14 41.98 3.46
N VAL A 744 29.13 41.42 2.81
CA VAL A 744 27.72 41.64 3.17
C VAL A 744 27.43 41.03 4.56
N MET A 745 27.88 39.80 4.81
CA MET A 745 27.78 39.13 6.11
C MET A 745 28.45 39.92 7.23
N LEU A 746 29.65 40.45 6.99
CA LEU A 746 30.38 41.26 7.94
C LEU A 746 29.64 42.56 8.27
N GLY A 747 29.05 43.23 7.29
CA GLY A 747 28.22 44.42 7.51
C GLY A 747 27.02 44.13 8.41
N MET A 748 26.34 43.00 8.21
CA MET A 748 25.25 42.54 9.09
C MET A 748 25.75 42.21 10.50
N ALA A 749 26.87 41.51 10.60
CA ALA A 749 27.49 41.16 11.89
C ALA A 749 27.88 42.41 12.70
N GLN A 750 28.48 43.41 12.05
CA GLN A 750 28.83 44.68 12.68
C GLN A 750 27.60 45.44 13.17
N LYS A 751 26.55 45.52 12.34
CA LYS A 751 25.26 46.12 12.71
C LYS A 751 24.66 45.46 13.95
N ASN A 752 24.83 44.15 14.08
CA ASN A 752 24.33 43.35 15.21
C ASN A 752 25.33 43.24 16.37
N GLY A 753 26.43 44.01 16.37
CA GLY A 753 27.32 44.18 17.52
C GLY A 753 28.52 43.24 17.59
N ALA A 754 28.95 42.65 16.46
CA ALA A 754 30.18 41.87 16.38
C ALA A 754 31.38 42.62 16.99
N LYS A 755 32.19 41.91 17.77
CA LYS A 755 33.35 42.47 18.51
C LYS A 755 34.64 42.34 17.74
N THR A 756 34.92 41.14 17.23
CA THR A 756 36.14 40.82 16.48
C THR A 756 35.82 39.79 15.41
N TRP A 757 36.57 39.78 14.32
CA TRP A 757 36.45 38.78 13.25
C TRP A 757 37.82 38.42 12.68
N ARG A 758 37.96 37.18 12.23
CA ARG A 758 39.14 36.68 11.51
C ARG A 758 38.67 36.08 10.19
N PHE A 759 39.10 36.67 9.08
CA PHE A 759 38.87 36.11 7.75
C PHE A 759 39.97 35.10 7.41
N ALA A 760 39.57 33.97 6.83
CA ALA A 760 40.46 32.93 6.30
C ALA A 760 40.33 32.93 4.78
N ALA A 761 41.41 33.32 4.09
CA ALA A 761 41.40 33.58 2.64
C ALA A 761 41.62 32.31 1.80
N SER A 762 41.91 31.18 2.46
CA SER A 762 42.17 29.88 1.86
C SER A 762 41.42 28.76 2.58
N GLY A 763 41.33 27.61 1.92
CA GLY A 763 40.73 26.42 2.51
C GLY A 763 41.54 25.82 3.67
N GLU A 764 42.86 25.95 3.66
CA GLU A 764 43.75 25.43 4.70
C GLU A 764 43.63 26.23 6.01
N GLU A 765 43.63 27.55 5.91
CA GLU A 765 43.40 28.45 7.07
C GLU A 765 42.03 28.20 7.71
N LEU A 766 41.05 27.78 6.89
CA LEU A 766 39.70 27.50 7.34
C LEU A 766 39.57 26.12 8.01
N ASP A 767 40.33 25.12 7.57
CA ASP A 767 40.31 23.77 8.15
C ASP A 767 40.77 23.78 9.62
N GLU A 768 41.80 24.57 9.96
CA GLU A 768 42.24 24.78 11.36
C GLU A 768 41.14 25.37 12.25
N LEU A 769 40.31 26.27 11.71
CA LEU A 769 39.19 26.89 12.42
C LEU A 769 38.01 25.90 12.59
N TRP A 770 37.84 24.99 11.63
CA TRP A 770 36.80 23.96 11.68
C TRP A 770 37.09 22.84 12.67
N ASP A 771 38.35 22.50 12.91
CA ASP A 771 38.73 21.50 13.91
C ASP A 771 38.22 21.90 15.30
N ALA A 772 38.20 23.20 15.60
CA ALA A 772 37.62 23.74 16.83
C ALA A 772 36.11 23.43 16.96
N ARG A 773 35.36 23.56 15.86
CA ARG A 773 33.90 23.32 15.81
C ARG A 773 33.54 21.83 15.80
N ARG A 774 34.32 20.99 15.12
CA ARG A 774 34.09 19.52 15.04
C ARG A 774 34.27 18.83 16.40
N GLY A 775 34.95 19.50 17.32
CA GLY A 775 35.27 19.01 18.65
C GLY A 775 34.18 19.04 19.72
N CYS A 776 33.02 19.63 19.45
CA CYS A 776 32.04 20.00 20.49
C CYS A 776 31.59 18.81 21.36
N TYR A 777 31.34 17.64 20.78
CA TYR A 777 30.90 16.45 21.53
C TYR A 777 31.99 15.90 22.46
N LEU A 778 33.21 15.76 21.93
CA LEU A 778 34.39 15.37 22.73
C LEU A 778 34.65 16.37 23.86
N GLY A 779 34.41 17.66 23.57
CA GLY A 779 34.42 18.73 24.55
C GLY A 779 33.41 18.50 25.66
N ALA A 780 32.13 18.39 25.33
CA ALA A 780 31.06 18.17 26.29
C ALA A 780 31.34 16.97 27.19
N MET A 781 31.77 15.83 26.62
CA MET A 781 32.08 14.60 27.37
C MET A 781 33.18 14.80 28.42
N ARG A 782 34.12 15.71 28.20
CA ARG A 782 35.22 16.01 29.14
C ARG A 782 34.98 17.26 29.98
N TYR A 783 33.89 18.01 29.75
CA TYR A 783 33.65 19.34 30.33
C TYR A 783 33.90 19.35 31.84
N ARG A 784 33.19 18.53 32.61
CA ARG A 784 33.25 18.59 34.08
C ARG A 784 34.59 18.11 34.62
N GLY A 785 35.20 17.12 33.96
CA GLY A 785 36.58 16.71 34.24
C GLY A 785 37.56 17.86 34.07
N LEU A 786 37.49 18.57 32.95
CA LEU A 786 38.34 19.73 32.67
C LEU A 786 38.14 20.87 33.69
N MET A 787 36.89 21.18 34.04
CA MET A 787 36.61 22.20 35.06
C MET A 787 37.07 21.80 36.47
N ALA A 788 37.12 20.50 36.76
CA ALA A 788 37.61 19.94 38.01
C ALA A 788 39.12 19.64 38.02
N GLY A 789 39.85 19.90 36.93
CA GLY A 789 41.27 19.60 36.80
C GLY A 789 41.63 18.13 36.54
N ASP A 790 40.65 17.28 36.24
CA ASP A 790 40.83 15.88 35.83
C ASP A 790 40.41 15.66 34.36
N PRO A 791 41.33 15.87 33.39
CA PRO A 791 41.03 15.72 31.96
C PRO A 791 40.73 14.28 31.53
N ARG A 792 40.92 13.27 32.40
CA ARG A 792 40.62 11.86 32.09
C ARG A 792 39.19 11.49 32.42
N ARG A 793 38.54 12.23 33.33
CA ARG A 793 37.12 12.04 33.66
C ARG A 793 36.25 12.32 32.43
N LYS A 794 35.42 11.34 32.08
CA LYS A 794 34.42 11.42 31.02
C LYS A 794 33.04 11.25 31.64
N GLU A 795 32.06 11.97 31.11
CA GLU A 795 30.65 11.86 31.51
C GLU A 795 29.77 11.50 30.32
N SER A 796 28.58 11.00 30.61
CA SER A 796 27.52 10.86 29.62
C SER A 796 27.12 12.24 29.11
N VAL A 797 26.84 12.33 27.81
CA VAL A 797 26.39 13.56 27.16
C VAL A 797 25.03 13.32 26.55
N TYR A 798 24.04 14.06 27.03
CA TYR A 798 22.77 14.16 26.33
C TYR A 798 22.90 15.19 25.21
N VAL A 799 22.39 14.86 24.03
CA VAL A 799 22.42 15.74 22.86
C VAL A 799 20.99 16.20 22.58
N GLY A 800 20.64 17.37 23.09
CA GLY A 800 19.38 18.03 22.74
C GLY A 800 19.39 18.49 21.29
N ASP A 801 18.24 18.42 20.63
CA ASP A 801 18.07 18.78 19.22
C ASP A 801 16.65 19.29 19.00
N VAL A 802 16.52 20.55 18.59
CA VAL A 802 15.25 21.19 18.21
C VAL A 802 15.45 22.09 17.00
N CYS A 803 14.37 22.35 16.28
CA CYS A 803 14.35 23.29 15.17
C CYS A 803 13.25 24.33 15.38
N VAL A 804 13.48 25.59 15.03
CA VAL A 804 12.48 26.67 15.09
C VAL A 804 12.50 27.49 13.81
N PRO A 805 11.39 28.17 13.45
CA PRO A 805 11.43 29.15 12.37
C PRO A 805 12.57 30.15 12.60
N THR A 806 13.33 30.46 11.56
CA THR A 806 14.51 31.35 11.67
C THR A 806 14.16 32.69 12.31
N SER A 807 12.95 33.22 12.10
CA SER A 807 12.43 34.44 12.74
C SER A 807 12.34 34.38 14.28
N ARG A 808 12.26 33.18 14.88
CA ARG A 808 12.19 32.95 16.33
C ARG A 808 13.50 32.43 16.92
N LEU A 809 14.50 32.18 16.08
CA LEU A 809 15.75 31.53 16.46
C LEU A 809 16.51 32.25 17.56
N ALA A 810 16.77 33.55 17.37
CA ALA A 810 17.53 34.36 18.32
C ALA A 810 16.88 34.45 19.72
N GLU A 811 15.55 34.41 19.76
CA GLU A 811 14.79 34.34 21.01
C GLU A 811 14.95 32.96 21.67
N CYS A 812 14.75 31.89 20.91
CA CYS A 812 14.76 30.53 21.43
C CYS A 812 16.13 30.12 22.00
N VAL A 813 17.23 30.41 21.28
CA VAL A 813 18.59 30.06 21.74
C VAL A 813 18.97 30.80 23.03
N ALA A 814 18.64 32.09 23.12
CA ALA A 814 18.95 32.89 24.29
C ALA A 814 18.16 32.45 25.53
N LEU A 815 16.87 32.12 25.36
CA LEU A 815 16.06 31.57 26.45
C LEU A 815 16.53 30.17 26.86
N THR A 816 16.96 29.35 25.89
CA THR A 816 17.48 28.00 26.17
C THR A 816 18.76 28.07 26.99
N GLU A 817 19.73 28.89 26.58
CA GLU A 817 20.98 29.08 27.33
C GLU A 817 20.72 29.60 28.76
N ALA A 818 19.81 30.57 28.90
CA ALA A 818 19.42 31.10 30.20
C ALA A 818 18.79 30.02 31.11
N ASP A 819 17.95 29.15 30.56
CA ASP A 819 17.31 28.06 31.29
C ASP A 819 18.32 27.00 31.78
N PHE A 820 19.28 26.60 30.94
CA PHE A 820 20.35 25.67 31.37
C PHE A 820 21.25 26.30 32.44
N LYS A 821 21.62 27.57 32.27
CA LYS A 821 22.40 28.31 33.25
C LYS A 821 21.68 28.43 34.59
N ALA A 822 20.39 28.77 34.58
CA ALA A 822 19.56 28.87 35.79
C ALA A 822 19.40 27.51 36.49
N ALA A 823 19.35 26.43 35.72
CA ALA A 823 19.32 25.07 36.24
C ALA A 823 20.70 24.54 36.68
N GLY A 824 21.80 25.27 36.46
CA GLY A 824 23.14 24.82 36.84
C GLY A 824 23.67 23.64 36.01
N PHE A 825 23.17 23.45 34.79
CA PHE A 825 23.73 22.49 33.84
C PHE A 825 24.69 23.18 32.87
N PRO A 826 25.89 22.62 32.64
CA PRO A 826 26.74 23.06 31.54
C PRO A 826 26.01 22.85 30.21
N CYS A 827 25.90 23.89 29.39
CA CYS A 827 25.28 23.85 28.08
C CYS A 827 26.31 24.21 27.01
N VAL A 828 26.96 23.19 26.46
CA VAL A 828 27.78 23.34 25.26
C VAL A 828 26.82 23.41 24.07
N MET A 829 26.53 24.64 23.62
CA MET A 829 25.66 24.86 22.48
C MET A 829 26.49 24.86 21.20
N CYS A 830 26.09 24.01 20.25
CA CYS A 830 26.60 24.08 18.88
C CYS A 830 25.42 23.94 17.91
N ALA A 831 25.41 24.72 16.83
CA ALA A 831 24.22 24.80 15.99
C ALA A 831 24.56 25.02 14.53
N HIS A 832 23.92 24.23 13.67
CA HIS A 832 23.74 24.49 12.24
C HIS A 832 22.70 25.62 12.09
N ILE A 833 23.08 26.80 12.56
CA ILE A 833 22.15 27.83 13.03
C ILE A 833 21.36 28.46 11.88
N SER A 834 21.87 28.43 10.64
CA SER A 834 21.18 28.97 9.47
C SER A 834 19.86 28.28 9.15
N ASP A 835 19.71 27.02 9.54
CA ASP A 835 18.52 26.22 9.20
C ASP A 835 17.48 26.23 10.32
N GLY A 836 17.69 27.05 11.36
CA GLY A 836 16.83 27.13 12.54
C GLY A 836 17.05 26.00 13.56
N ASN A 837 18.04 25.13 13.32
CA ASN A 837 18.36 23.97 14.14
C ASN A 837 19.54 24.27 15.08
N PHE A 838 19.41 23.91 16.36
CA PHE A 838 20.49 24.04 17.34
C PHE A 838 20.53 22.85 18.30
N HIS A 839 21.74 22.53 18.74
CA HIS A 839 22.01 21.41 19.64
C HIS A 839 22.55 21.89 20.98
N CYS A 840 22.08 21.24 22.04
CA CYS A 840 22.56 21.47 23.40
C CYS A 840 23.22 20.19 23.90
N LEU A 841 24.56 20.18 23.98
CA LEU A 841 25.34 19.04 24.43
C LEU A 841 25.56 19.18 25.94
N ILE A 842 24.83 18.38 26.70
CA ILE A 842 24.74 18.52 28.16
C ILE A 842 25.44 17.33 28.83
N PRO A 843 26.62 17.53 29.42
CA PRO A 843 27.24 16.53 30.28
C PRO A 843 26.48 16.42 31.61
N TYR A 844 26.21 15.20 32.04
CA TYR A 844 25.43 14.93 33.24
C TYR A 844 25.91 13.69 33.99
N ALA A 845 25.67 13.67 35.30
CA ALA A 845 25.80 12.48 36.12
C ALA A 845 24.47 11.70 36.13
N PRO A 846 24.48 10.36 36.27
CA PRO A 846 23.26 9.55 36.20
C PRO A 846 22.11 10.03 37.12
N GLU A 847 22.43 10.49 38.33
CA GLU A 847 21.46 11.01 39.30
C GLU A 847 20.79 12.33 38.88
N GLU A 848 21.32 13.03 37.87
CA GLU A 848 20.79 14.28 37.35
C GLU A 848 19.91 14.09 36.11
N GLU A 849 19.83 12.88 35.57
CA GLU A 849 19.18 12.58 34.30
C GLU A 849 17.72 13.03 34.26
N GLU A 850 16.94 12.72 35.31
CA GLU A 850 15.52 13.11 35.38
C GLU A 850 15.34 14.63 35.32
N ARG A 851 16.18 15.37 36.07
CA ARG A 851 16.18 16.83 36.10
C ARG A 851 16.58 17.42 34.75
N LEU A 852 17.52 16.79 34.05
CA LEU A 852 17.93 17.16 32.70
C LEU A 852 16.82 16.92 31.69
N MET A 853 16.16 15.76 31.74
CA MET A 853 15.06 15.44 30.81
C MET A 853 13.88 16.39 31.00
N ALA A 854 13.53 16.76 32.24
CA ALA A 854 12.50 17.76 32.50
C ALA A 854 12.86 19.15 31.93
N LEU A 855 14.13 19.52 31.99
CA LEU A 855 14.62 20.77 31.40
C LEU A 855 14.60 20.72 29.87
N ASN A 856 15.00 19.59 29.27
CA ASN A 856 14.91 19.37 27.83
C ASN A 856 13.45 19.41 27.34
N ASP A 857 12.51 18.83 28.08
CA ASP A 857 11.08 18.92 27.81
C ASP A 857 10.60 20.38 27.75
N LYS A 858 11.10 21.24 28.64
CA LYS A 858 10.82 22.69 28.61
C LYS A 858 11.33 23.34 27.33
N VAL A 859 12.53 22.96 26.87
CA VAL A 859 13.12 23.46 25.62
C VAL A 859 12.30 23.01 24.40
N ILE A 860 11.93 21.74 24.34
CA ILE A 860 11.11 21.19 23.25
C ILE A 860 9.72 21.84 23.22
N ALA A 861 9.05 21.96 24.37
CA ALA A 861 7.76 22.62 24.46
C ALA A 861 7.83 24.08 23.98
N ARG A 862 8.92 24.79 24.29
CA ARG A 862 9.16 26.14 23.78
C ARG A 862 9.35 26.17 22.27
N ALA A 863 10.16 25.26 21.72
CA ALA A 863 10.38 25.17 20.28
C ALA A 863 9.07 24.93 19.53
N ILE A 864 8.27 23.95 19.97
CA ILE A 864 6.92 23.66 19.42
C ILE A 864 6.01 24.88 19.54
N GLY A 865 5.96 25.54 20.71
CA GLY A 865 5.17 26.74 20.94
C GLY A 865 5.57 27.95 20.08
N MET A 866 6.79 27.94 19.52
CA MET A 866 7.28 28.93 18.56
C MET A 866 7.02 28.54 17.10
N GLY A 867 6.31 27.43 16.85
CA GLY A 867 6.05 26.88 15.51
C GLY A 867 7.20 26.02 14.97
N GLY A 868 8.06 25.52 15.85
CA GLY A 868 9.18 24.64 15.54
C GLY A 868 8.88 23.16 15.72
N ALA A 869 9.94 22.34 15.67
CA ALA A 869 9.90 20.89 15.74
C ALA A 869 10.72 20.35 16.93
N ALA A 870 10.28 19.21 17.48
CA ALA A 870 10.92 18.51 18.60
C ALA A 870 12.26 17.85 18.23
N SER A 871 12.52 17.66 16.94
CA SER A 871 13.81 17.22 16.41
C SER A 871 14.06 17.90 15.08
N GLY A 872 15.28 18.42 14.88
CA GLY A 872 15.72 18.94 13.59
C GLY A 872 16.21 17.83 12.68
N GLU A 873 17.07 16.94 13.18
CA GLU A 873 17.78 15.97 12.34
C GLU A 873 18.04 14.58 12.93
N HIS A 874 17.90 14.38 14.25
CA HIS A 874 18.23 13.10 14.89
C HIS A 874 17.13 12.03 14.77
N GLY A 875 15.91 12.45 14.47
CA GLY A 875 14.74 11.58 14.39
C GLY A 875 14.02 11.48 15.75
N VAL A 876 13.22 10.43 15.89
CA VAL A 876 12.36 10.19 17.05
C VAL A 876 12.86 9.00 17.86
N GLY A 877 13.24 7.91 17.18
CA GLY A 877 13.64 6.64 17.81
C GLY A 877 12.69 6.25 18.94
N ILE A 878 13.25 6.02 20.13
CA ILE A 878 12.49 5.88 21.37
C ILE A 878 12.47 7.17 22.22
N GLY A 879 13.45 8.05 22.01
CA GLY A 879 13.70 9.20 22.89
C GLY A 879 12.63 10.28 22.81
N LYS A 880 12.00 10.45 21.65
CA LYS A 880 11.09 11.58 21.40
C LYS A 880 9.64 11.21 21.09
N ILE A 881 9.24 9.97 21.35
CA ILE A 881 7.87 9.48 21.04
C ILE A 881 6.80 10.41 21.63
N LYS A 882 6.96 10.83 22.90
CA LYS A 882 6.01 11.75 23.54
C LYS A 882 5.97 13.14 22.88
N HIS A 883 7.12 13.64 22.43
CA HIS A 883 7.23 14.97 21.84
C HIS A 883 6.59 15.05 20.45
N VAL A 884 6.59 13.95 19.69
CA VAL A 884 5.82 13.87 18.43
C VAL A 884 4.32 14.08 18.70
N CYS A 885 3.81 13.53 19.80
CA CYS A 885 2.42 13.78 20.21
C CYS A 885 2.20 15.24 20.66
N TRP A 886 3.19 15.89 21.29
CA TRP A 886 3.10 17.31 21.65
C TRP A 886 3.08 18.21 20.41
N GLU A 887 3.88 17.86 19.40
CA GLU A 887 4.04 18.64 18.17
C GLU A 887 2.83 18.53 17.25
N HIS A 888 2.31 17.32 17.04
CA HIS A 888 1.29 17.07 16.01
C HIS A 888 -0.06 16.61 16.56
N GLY A 889 -0.14 16.30 17.85
CA GLY A 889 -1.35 15.80 18.49
C GLY A 889 -1.62 14.30 18.27
N PRO A 890 -2.59 13.74 19.02
CA PRO A 890 -2.82 12.30 19.08
C PRO A 890 -3.41 11.70 17.80
N PHE A 891 -4.11 12.50 16.96
CA PHE A 891 -4.65 12.01 15.70
C PHE A 891 -3.55 11.82 14.65
N HIS A 892 -2.54 12.70 14.62
CA HIS A 892 -1.38 12.55 13.74
C HIS A 892 -0.63 11.24 14.05
N VAL A 893 -0.39 10.96 15.34
CA VAL A 893 0.24 9.70 15.76
C VAL A 893 -0.63 8.49 15.40
N ASP A 894 -1.95 8.58 15.52
CA ASP A 894 -2.88 7.52 15.10
C ASP A 894 -2.80 7.24 13.59
N CYS A 895 -2.69 8.27 12.76
CA CYS A 895 -2.49 8.11 11.32
C CYS A 895 -1.19 7.37 11.00
N GLN A 896 -0.08 7.73 11.65
CA GLN A 896 1.19 7.00 11.48
C GLN A 896 1.06 5.54 11.90
N ARG A 897 0.35 5.28 13.01
CA ARG A 897 0.08 3.93 13.50
C ARG A 897 -0.74 3.11 12.50
N ARG A 898 -1.77 3.69 11.86
CA ARG A 898 -2.57 3.05 10.80
C ARG A 898 -1.74 2.73 9.56
N LEU A 899 -0.89 3.65 9.13
CA LEU A 899 0.01 3.46 7.99
C LEU A 899 1.02 2.33 8.25
N LYS A 900 1.64 2.32 9.42
CA LYS A 900 2.54 1.25 9.86
C LYS A 900 1.83 -0.10 9.91
N ARG A 901 0.61 -0.11 10.44
CA ARG A 901 -0.24 -1.29 10.54
C ARG A 901 -0.65 -1.86 9.20
N ALA A 902 -0.98 -0.99 8.25
CA ALA A 902 -1.14 -1.39 6.87
C ALA A 902 0.18 -2.05 6.40
N LEU A 903 1.28 -1.31 6.30
CA LEU A 903 2.49 -1.80 5.62
C LEU A 903 3.21 -2.96 6.33
N ASP A 904 3.07 -3.07 7.65
CA ASP A 904 3.64 -4.12 8.51
C ASP A 904 2.59 -4.67 9.48
N PRO A 905 1.66 -5.53 9.00
CA PRO A 905 0.56 -6.04 9.82
C PRO A 905 1.04 -6.96 10.95
N ARG A 906 2.26 -7.51 10.85
CA ARG A 906 2.89 -8.33 11.90
C ARG A 906 3.70 -7.51 12.91
N MET A 907 3.85 -6.20 12.68
CA MET A 907 4.58 -5.26 13.54
C MET A 907 6.01 -5.75 13.85
N ILE A 908 6.70 -6.36 12.89
CA ILE A 908 8.06 -6.89 13.06
C ILE A 908 9.14 -5.86 12.75
N MET A 909 8.84 -4.83 11.97
CA MET A 909 9.84 -3.93 11.41
C MET A 909 10.11 -2.75 12.35
N ASN A 910 11.28 -2.76 12.97
CA ASN A 910 11.74 -1.84 14.02
C ASN A 910 10.70 -1.47 15.09
N PRO A 911 10.15 -2.44 15.83
CA PRO A 911 9.02 -2.20 16.73
C PRO A 911 9.39 -1.31 17.93
N GLY A 912 8.43 -0.46 18.31
CA GLY A 912 8.50 0.42 19.49
C GLY A 912 9.25 1.73 19.26
N LYS A 913 9.49 2.13 18.01
CA LYS A 913 10.14 3.40 17.63
C LYS A 913 9.13 4.29 16.93
N ILE A 914 9.36 5.61 16.98
CA ILE A 914 8.48 6.70 16.50
C ILE A 914 7.17 6.81 17.29
N PHE A 915 6.52 5.68 17.54
CA PHE A 915 5.34 5.53 18.39
C PHE A 915 5.26 4.12 18.98
N THR A 916 4.45 3.95 20.01
CA THR A 916 4.11 2.63 20.57
C THR A 916 2.86 2.06 19.90
N PRO A 917 2.71 0.72 19.80
CA PRO A 917 1.49 0.09 19.27
C PRO A 917 0.23 0.47 20.06
N GLU A 918 0.36 0.61 21.37
CA GLU A 918 -0.67 1.11 22.28
C GLU A 918 -0.58 2.63 22.42
N GLN A 919 -1.70 3.26 22.79
CA GLN A 919 -1.70 4.66 23.18
C GLN A 919 -0.99 4.83 24.53
N SER A 920 0.00 5.71 24.55
CA SER A 920 0.68 6.20 25.75
C SER A 920 -0.29 6.97 26.67
N GLU A 921 0.07 7.09 27.95
CA GLU A 921 -0.67 7.94 28.89
C GLU A 921 -0.74 9.40 28.40
N GLU A 922 0.31 9.86 27.73
CA GLU A 922 0.44 11.21 27.20
C GLU A 922 -0.60 11.46 26.09
N GLU A 923 -0.75 10.52 25.16
CA GLU A 923 -1.79 10.53 24.13
C GLU A 923 -3.20 10.55 24.75
N ARG A 924 -3.43 9.75 25.81
CA ARG A 924 -4.72 9.73 26.53
C ARG A 924 -5.00 11.06 27.21
N ARG A 925 -4.02 11.65 27.90
CA ARG A 925 -4.14 12.97 28.56
C ARG A 925 -4.40 14.09 27.54
N ALA A 926 -3.76 14.05 26.38
CA ALA A 926 -3.97 15.04 25.31
C ALA A 926 -5.40 14.99 24.75
N ARG A 927 -5.97 13.79 24.56
CA ARG A 927 -7.37 13.62 24.11
C ARG A 927 -8.39 14.21 25.09
N HIS A 928 -8.16 14.05 26.40
CA HIS A 928 -9.04 14.63 27.42
C HIS A 928 -9.01 16.16 27.45
N ARG A 929 -7.86 16.80 27.17
CA ARG A 929 -7.78 18.27 27.05
C ARG A 929 -8.48 18.81 25.80
N HIS A 930 -8.61 18.01 24.73
CA HIS A 930 -9.29 18.40 23.49
C HIS A 930 -10.82 18.15 23.52
N MET A 931 -11.31 17.26 24.39
CA MET A 931 -12.76 17.02 24.58
C MET A 931 -13.42 17.93 25.62
N GLY A 932 -12.64 18.69 26.39
CA GLY A 932 -13.13 19.91 27.02
C GLY A 932 -13.13 21.01 25.97
N GLY A 933 -14.31 21.53 25.61
CA GLY A 933 -14.45 22.62 24.65
C GLY A 933 -13.56 23.83 24.96
N PRO A 934 -13.43 24.78 24.02
CA PRO A 934 -12.43 25.84 24.09
C PRO A 934 -12.59 26.65 25.38
N SER A 935 -11.63 26.48 26.30
CA SER A 935 -11.35 27.49 27.30
C SER A 935 -10.84 28.70 26.54
N THR A 936 -11.67 29.73 26.49
CA THR A 936 -11.32 31.09 26.07
C THR A 936 -10.17 31.62 26.92
N SER A 937 -8.93 31.32 26.54
CA SER A 937 -7.78 32.15 26.91
C SER A 937 -7.17 32.67 25.63
N LYS A 938 -7.38 33.98 25.43
CA LYS A 938 -6.77 34.83 24.41
C LYS A 938 -5.31 34.44 24.16
N LEU A 939 -4.98 34.16 22.90
CA LEU A 939 -3.73 34.54 22.24
C LEU A 939 -4.04 34.77 20.76
#